data_AF-A0A061J757-F1
#
_entry.id   AF-A0A061J757-F1
#
_cell.length_a   1.000
_cell.length_b   1.000
_cell.length_c   1.000
_cell.angle_alpha   90.00
_cell.angle_beta   90.00
_cell.angle_gamma   90.00
#
_symmetry.space_group_name_H-M   'P 1'
#
loop_
_entity.id
_entity.type
_entity.pdbx_description
1 polymer ?
#
loop_
_entity_poly.entity_id
_entity_poly.type
_entity_poly.pdbx_seq_one_letter_code
_entity_poly.pdbx_strand_id
1 'polypeptide(L)'
;MKRIYGATTRIAEELDVIGPMNVQFLLTEDKQLRVIEANIRSSRSVPFVSKTLGISFPAVMVSAFLSQGESELVPIKRAKMTHIGCKASMFSFNRLAGADPILGVEMASTGEIGVFGRDKKEVFLKAMLCQNFRYPKRGVFISCDVDTTAEELCPYFERIAHRFPVFTSRQTARVFLDYGIPHTILTQRHEDSNPSFDAEVAAKEKFDLVIQLRDKRQDFMLRRCTRETATPDYWIRRLAVDYNYSLLTEPNVVRMFCDSFDINANEIEIEPFRHYVPRIYHKMENHNYTMLHRHKVGLCITSTNNSKVLAIRLKEEKIALTCFHACLGGVSAKSEEIAEQFRAIGVPVELVDLRSEMAELGFDMVMAMVGKDTNDWHLSKLILHVMGFYLLQAMRRRQMTVVAQSSSRGSKDLNFERYVHTLFPQMGVYNPWRDSTLLEEFPSDAHKIAFLRRHGVEGVSAPVELHSSVCGITHKPRAGGPAPALRMVRPREECLTTPEFCSLTFRNARCTNINGAEVTPLQALQMANEIAGRNGIGLVRTREGTIYETPGMTLLTKGLRFLYDVCFDHSTTGMFCLYSSHVSAQLASYGLLERHTQSALEAIRYLTQEVSGVVELELNQGDVIFLKMSQVAKPAKKRLAQLQTEEELEDVFQPGNGSFSDVQW
;
A
#
# COMPACT_ATOMS: atom_id res chain seq x y z
N MET A 1 -24.89 22.22 18.53
CA MET A 1 -24.53 21.47 17.30
C MET A 1 -25.16 22.04 16.04
N LYS A 2 -26.49 22.03 15.83
CA LYS A 2 -27.12 22.55 14.58
C LYS A 2 -26.68 23.98 14.21
N ARG A 3 -26.65 24.90 15.20
CA ARG A 3 -26.18 26.29 15.02
C ARG A 3 -24.72 26.38 14.54
N ILE A 4 -23.85 25.48 15.02
CA ILE A 4 -22.44 25.43 14.62
C ILE A 4 -22.33 25.01 13.16
N TYR A 5 -23.03 23.95 12.75
CA TYR A 5 -23.03 23.50 11.36
C TYR A 5 -23.55 24.57 10.41
N GLY A 6 -24.70 25.18 10.71
CA GLY A 6 -25.24 26.24 9.87
C GLY A 6 -24.32 27.45 9.75
N ALA A 7 -23.62 27.83 10.84
CA ALA A 7 -22.62 28.89 10.78
C ALA A 7 -21.40 28.48 9.95
N THR A 8 -20.85 27.28 10.14
CA THR A 8 -19.71 26.78 9.36
C THR A 8 -20.02 26.68 7.87
N THR A 9 -21.21 26.21 7.49
CA THR A 9 -21.64 26.12 6.09
C THR A 9 -21.72 27.49 5.45
N ARG A 10 -22.39 28.46 6.10
CA ARG A 10 -22.47 29.83 5.57
C ARG A 10 -21.10 30.50 5.44
N ILE A 11 -20.19 30.27 6.40
CA ILE A 11 -18.83 30.78 6.32
C ILE A 11 -18.08 30.14 5.14
N ALA A 12 -18.25 28.83 4.92
CA ALA A 12 -17.61 28.14 3.80
C ALA A 12 -18.13 28.62 2.44
N GLU A 13 -19.45 28.82 2.31
CA GLU A 13 -20.11 29.30 1.10
C GLU A 13 -19.71 30.75 0.78
N GLU A 14 -19.73 31.65 1.77
CA GLU A 14 -19.36 33.06 1.58
C GLU A 14 -17.88 33.25 1.20
N LEU A 15 -17.01 32.35 1.70
CA LEU A 15 -15.57 32.36 1.41
C LEU A 15 -15.19 31.48 0.20
N ASP A 16 -16.17 30.92 -0.51
CA ASP A 16 -16.01 30.00 -1.65
C ASP A 16 -14.96 28.89 -1.40
N VAL A 17 -15.05 28.24 -0.23
CA VAL A 17 -14.01 27.31 0.22
C VAL A 17 -14.14 25.96 -0.50
N ILE A 18 -13.18 25.68 -1.37
CA ILE A 18 -12.98 24.36 -1.99
C ILE A 18 -11.88 23.61 -1.23
N GLY A 19 -12.29 22.81 -0.22
CA GLY A 19 -11.36 21.99 0.56
C GLY A 19 -11.60 22.05 2.07
N PRO A 20 -10.61 21.66 2.90
CA PRO A 20 -10.76 21.63 4.36
C PRO A 20 -10.66 23.03 4.98
N MET A 21 -11.61 23.35 5.84
CA MET A 21 -11.61 24.55 6.68
C MET A 21 -11.65 24.18 8.17
N ASN A 22 -10.87 24.89 8.97
CA ASN A 22 -10.89 24.82 10.42
C ASN A 22 -11.52 26.10 10.98
N VAL A 23 -12.65 25.98 11.69
CA VAL A 23 -13.33 27.12 12.32
C VAL A 23 -13.32 26.95 13.83
N GLN A 24 -12.88 27.98 14.54
CA GLN A 24 -12.92 28.04 15.99
C GLN A 24 -14.11 28.87 16.46
N PHE A 25 -14.94 28.29 17.31
CA PHE A 25 -16.12 28.94 17.88
C PHE A 25 -15.95 29.17 19.38
N LEU A 26 -16.55 30.27 19.86
CA LEU A 26 -16.74 30.57 21.27
C LEU A 26 -18.23 30.50 21.60
N LEU A 27 -18.58 29.83 22.70
CA LEU A 27 -19.92 29.89 23.26
C LEU A 27 -19.86 30.71 24.56
N THR A 28 -20.56 31.84 24.61
CA THR A 28 -20.60 32.69 25.81
C THR A 28 -21.53 32.09 26.87
N GLU A 29 -21.44 32.59 28.10
CA GLU A 29 -22.36 32.22 29.20
C GLU A 29 -23.83 32.47 28.82
N ASP A 30 -24.10 33.56 28.10
CA ASP A 30 -25.42 33.88 27.50
C ASP A 30 -25.82 32.99 26.32
N LYS A 31 -25.10 31.89 26.09
CA LYS A 31 -25.33 30.89 25.02
C LYS A 31 -25.27 31.50 23.61
N GLN A 32 -24.50 32.58 23.44
CA GLN A 32 -24.23 33.19 22.14
C GLN A 32 -23.04 32.51 21.47
N LEU A 33 -23.24 32.07 20.23
CA LEU A 33 -22.20 31.44 19.43
C LEU A 33 -21.47 32.53 18.65
N ARG A 34 -20.18 32.73 18.93
CA ARG A 34 -19.29 33.66 18.23
C ARG A 34 -18.19 32.89 17.49
N VAL A 35 -17.64 33.48 16.45
CA VAL A 35 -16.48 32.93 15.71
C VAL A 35 -15.22 33.63 16.22
N ILE A 36 -14.19 32.85 16.53
CA ILE A 36 -12.87 33.37 16.91
C ILE A 36 -12.02 33.53 15.64
N GLU A 37 -11.90 32.47 14.85
CA GLU A 37 -11.14 32.45 13.61
C GLU A 37 -11.69 31.38 12.64
N ALA A 38 -11.44 31.57 11.34
CA ALA A 38 -11.67 30.59 10.29
C ALA A 38 -10.41 30.49 9.42
N ASN A 39 -9.78 29.33 9.43
CA ASN A 39 -8.53 29.06 8.72
C ASN A 39 -8.78 28.05 7.60
N ILE A 40 -8.47 28.41 6.36
CA ILE A 40 -8.59 27.55 5.16
C ILE A 40 -7.40 26.58 5.12
N ARG A 41 -7.38 25.63 6.05
CA ARG A 41 -6.37 24.58 6.12
C ARG A 41 -6.91 23.34 6.82
N SER A 42 -6.33 22.20 6.47
CA SER A 42 -6.52 20.98 7.24
C SER A 42 -5.90 21.11 8.63
N SER A 43 -6.63 20.66 9.65
CA SER A 43 -6.09 20.58 11.02
C SER A 43 -5.20 19.36 11.16
N ARG A 44 -4.13 19.46 11.97
CA ARG A 44 -3.31 18.30 12.35
C ARG A 44 -4.12 17.22 13.09
N SER A 45 -5.32 17.56 13.58
CA SER A 45 -6.27 16.64 14.19
C SER A 45 -7.09 15.82 13.18
N VAL A 46 -7.08 16.17 11.89
CA VAL A 46 -7.89 15.50 10.85
C VAL A 46 -7.65 13.98 10.81
N PRO A 47 -6.41 13.45 10.90
CA PRO A 47 -6.18 12.01 10.96
C PRO A 47 -6.84 11.33 12.17
N PHE A 48 -6.83 11.98 13.34
CA PHE A 48 -7.48 11.45 14.54
C PHE A 48 -9.00 11.45 14.36
N VAL A 49 -9.57 12.56 13.89
CA VAL A 49 -11.02 12.67 13.65
C VAL A 49 -11.49 11.67 12.57
N SER A 50 -10.69 11.47 11.52
CA SER A 50 -10.93 10.46 10.47
C SER A 50 -11.05 9.06 11.05
N LYS A 51 -10.10 8.67 11.92
CA LYS A 51 -10.10 7.39 12.62
C LYS A 51 -11.31 7.25 13.55
N THR A 52 -11.59 8.26 14.35
CA THR A 52 -12.74 8.28 15.28
C THR A 52 -14.09 8.17 14.57
N LEU A 53 -14.27 8.88 13.47
CA LEU A 53 -15.56 8.89 12.77
C LEU A 53 -15.80 7.66 11.90
N GLY A 54 -14.78 6.86 11.64
CA GLY A 54 -14.94 5.74 10.75
C GLY A 54 -14.81 6.10 9.26
N ILE A 55 -14.30 7.29 8.92
CA ILE A 55 -14.38 7.88 7.57
C ILE A 55 -12.98 8.27 7.09
N SER A 56 -12.55 7.76 5.93
CA SER A 56 -11.29 8.19 5.30
C SER A 56 -11.44 9.57 4.69
N PHE A 57 -11.11 10.60 5.47
CA PHE A 57 -11.12 11.97 4.97
C PHE A 57 -10.15 12.21 3.81
N PRO A 58 -8.94 11.60 3.75
CA PRO A 58 -8.11 11.69 2.56
C PRO A 58 -8.81 11.18 1.29
N ALA A 59 -9.53 10.06 1.36
CA ALA A 59 -10.27 9.53 0.21
C ALA A 59 -11.42 10.47 -0.21
N VAL A 60 -12.12 11.07 0.77
CA VAL A 60 -13.17 12.08 0.51
C VAL A 60 -12.56 13.32 -0.13
N MET A 61 -11.43 13.82 0.37
CA MET A 61 -10.74 14.99 -0.17
C MET A 61 -10.24 14.74 -1.60
N VAL A 62 -9.65 13.58 -1.87
CA VAL A 62 -9.18 13.19 -3.22
C VAL A 62 -10.35 13.02 -4.18
N SER A 63 -11.43 12.36 -3.75
CA SER A 63 -12.67 12.25 -4.54
C SER A 63 -13.24 13.63 -4.88
N ALA A 64 -13.30 14.54 -3.92
CA ALA A 64 -13.74 15.92 -4.16
C ALA A 64 -12.83 16.65 -5.15
N PHE A 65 -11.51 16.53 -5.00
CA PHE A 65 -10.54 17.13 -5.91
C PHE A 65 -10.65 16.60 -7.35
N LEU A 66 -10.78 15.29 -7.51
CA LEU A 66 -10.89 14.65 -8.82
C LEU A 66 -12.26 14.86 -9.47
N SER A 67 -13.31 15.06 -8.68
CA SER A 67 -14.67 15.22 -9.18
C SER A 67 -14.92 16.52 -9.94
N GLN A 68 -14.06 17.54 -9.79
CA GLN A 68 -14.22 18.87 -10.40
C GLN A 68 -15.64 19.48 -10.27
N GLY A 69 -16.41 19.08 -9.25
CA GLY A 69 -17.78 19.55 -9.02
C GLY A 69 -18.91 18.62 -9.53
N GLU A 70 -18.62 17.48 -10.13
CA GLU A 70 -19.62 16.50 -10.58
C GLU A 70 -19.84 15.30 -9.62
N SER A 71 -21.01 14.68 -9.77
CA SER A 71 -21.89 14.02 -8.79
C SER A 71 -21.44 12.73 -8.08
N GLU A 72 -20.14 12.42 -7.95
CA GLU A 72 -19.66 11.20 -7.26
C GLU A 72 -18.76 11.48 -6.05
N LEU A 73 -19.20 12.36 -5.16
CA LEU A 73 -18.56 12.55 -3.87
C LEU A 73 -18.79 11.32 -2.99
N VAL A 74 -17.74 10.78 -2.36
CA VAL A 74 -17.88 9.76 -1.32
C VAL A 74 -18.76 10.33 -0.20
N PRO A 75 -19.97 9.79 0.04
CA PRO A 75 -20.90 10.40 0.97
C PRO A 75 -20.40 10.23 2.40
N ILE A 76 -20.39 11.33 3.17
CA ILE A 76 -20.08 11.33 4.61
C ILE A 76 -21.29 10.76 5.36
N LYS A 77 -21.50 9.44 5.30
CA LYS A 77 -22.52 8.76 6.10
C LYS A 77 -22.01 8.62 7.53
N ARG A 78 -22.53 9.44 8.44
CA ARG A 78 -22.24 9.32 9.87
C ARG A 78 -22.78 7.98 10.37
N ALA A 79 -21.90 7.04 10.66
CA ALA A 79 -22.28 5.84 11.40
C ALA A 79 -22.72 6.24 12.81
N LYS A 80 -23.68 5.51 13.39
CA LYS A 80 -23.96 5.60 14.82
C LYS A 80 -22.68 5.17 15.55
N MET A 81 -21.99 6.14 16.16
CA MET A 81 -20.74 5.86 16.87
C MET A 81 -21.07 5.01 18.11
N THR A 82 -20.37 3.89 18.26
CA THR A 82 -20.44 3.00 19.42
C THR A 82 -19.33 3.28 20.44
N HIS A 83 -18.49 4.26 20.14
CA HIS A 83 -17.33 4.65 20.94
C HIS A 83 -17.17 6.17 20.90
N ILE A 84 -16.30 6.69 21.76
CA ILE A 84 -15.90 8.09 21.84
C ILE A 84 -14.38 8.14 21.64
N GLY A 85 -13.91 9.04 20.76
CA GLY A 85 -12.50 9.39 20.64
C GLY A 85 -12.24 10.73 21.31
N CYS A 86 -11.34 10.78 22.28
CA CYS A 86 -10.89 12.01 22.93
C CYS A 86 -9.45 12.30 22.55
N LYS A 87 -9.20 13.56 22.18
CA LYS A 87 -7.86 14.10 22.03
C LYS A 87 -7.61 14.99 23.25
N ALA A 88 -6.71 14.56 24.13
CA ALA A 88 -6.37 15.30 25.33
C ALA A 88 -4.96 15.89 25.22
N SER A 89 -4.77 17.10 25.73
CA SER A 89 -3.48 17.78 25.76
C SER A 89 -2.58 17.15 26.82
N MET A 90 -1.28 17.12 26.57
CA MET A 90 -0.26 16.70 27.54
C MET A 90 0.58 17.92 27.93
N PHE A 91 0.85 18.05 29.24
CA PHE A 91 1.61 19.16 29.80
C PHE A 91 2.84 18.64 30.54
N SER A 92 3.97 19.33 30.40
CA SER A 92 5.26 18.94 31.00
C SER A 92 5.72 19.93 32.08
N PHE A 93 4.83 20.35 32.97
CA PHE A 93 5.16 21.33 34.03
C PHE A 93 6.29 20.86 34.96
N ASN A 94 6.45 19.54 35.16
CA ASN A 94 7.55 18.96 35.94
C ASN A 94 8.94 19.27 35.33
N ARG A 95 9.02 19.52 34.02
CA ARG A 95 10.28 19.81 33.31
C ARG A 95 10.55 21.31 33.17
N LEU A 96 9.55 22.15 33.44
CA LEU A 96 9.63 23.61 33.27
C LEU A 96 9.71 24.27 34.65
N ALA A 97 10.93 24.54 35.11
CA ALA A 97 11.16 25.22 36.39
C ALA A 97 10.58 26.64 36.36
N GLY A 98 9.89 27.04 37.43
CA GLY A 98 9.27 28.37 37.56
C GLY A 98 7.99 28.57 36.73
N ALA A 99 7.56 27.57 35.96
CA ALA A 99 6.28 27.61 35.27
C ALA A 99 5.14 27.26 36.24
N ASP A 100 4.11 28.10 36.28
CA ASP A 100 2.88 27.82 36.99
C ASP A 100 2.04 26.80 36.21
N PRO A 101 1.65 25.66 36.80
CA PRO A 101 0.86 24.63 36.12
C PRO A 101 -0.62 25.01 36.00
N ILE A 102 -0.90 26.14 35.35
CA ILE A 102 -2.24 26.55 34.98
C ILE A 102 -2.33 26.83 33.48
N LEU A 103 -3.52 26.59 32.94
CA LEU A 103 -3.86 26.86 31.55
C LEU A 103 -4.37 28.30 31.40
N GLY A 104 -3.79 29.03 30.46
CA GLY A 104 -4.28 30.33 30.00
C GLY A 104 -4.78 30.26 28.57
N VAL A 105 -4.83 31.42 27.91
CA VAL A 105 -5.16 31.53 26.48
C VAL A 105 -4.02 31.06 25.58
N GLU A 106 -2.79 31.00 26.11
CA GLU A 106 -1.61 30.53 25.38
C GLU A 106 -1.54 29.00 25.33
N MET A 107 -0.98 28.47 24.23
CA MET A 107 -0.79 27.05 24.05
C MET A 107 0.37 26.51 24.93
N ALA A 108 0.03 26.06 26.14
CA ALA A 108 0.99 25.48 27.08
C ALA A 108 1.27 23.98 26.88
N SER A 109 0.55 23.31 25.99
CA SER A 109 0.68 21.86 25.77
C SER A 109 1.99 21.50 25.06
N THR A 110 2.70 20.50 25.57
CA THR A 110 3.94 19.97 24.99
C THR A 110 3.69 18.75 24.09
N GLY A 111 2.50 18.17 24.16
CA GLY A 111 2.09 17.04 23.35
C GLY A 111 0.59 16.82 23.43
N GLU A 112 0.12 15.75 22.79
CA GLU A 112 -1.29 15.37 22.73
C GLU A 112 -1.38 13.85 22.75
N ILE A 113 -2.44 13.33 23.37
CA ILE A 113 -2.76 11.90 23.39
C ILE A 113 -4.13 11.69 22.74
N GLY A 114 -4.26 10.58 22.01
CA GLY A 114 -5.53 10.15 21.41
C GLY A 114 -6.02 8.89 22.10
N VAL A 115 -7.24 8.94 22.64
CA VAL A 115 -7.81 7.88 23.46
C VAL A 115 -9.19 7.49 22.93
N PHE A 116 -9.48 6.19 22.98
CA PHE A 116 -10.77 5.60 22.60
C PHE A 116 -11.39 4.86 23.78
N GLY A 117 -12.71 4.90 23.86
CA GLY A 117 -13.50 4.20 24.90
C GLY A 117 -14.97 4.20 24.55
N ARG A 118 -15.76 3.42 25.29
CA ARG A 118 -17.18 3.15 25.01
C ARG A 118 -18.07 4.31 25.48
N ASP A 119 -17.68 4.99 26.56
CA ASP A 119 -18.40 6.13 27.13
C ASP A 119 -17.49 7.29 27.57
N LYS A 120 -18.12 8.38 28.04
CA LYS A 120 -17.43 9.61 28.44
C LYS A 120 -16.52 9.42 29.66
N LYS A 121 -16.90 8.56 30.61
CA LYS A 121 -16.20 8.35 31.88
C LYS A 121 -14.94 7.52 31.63
N GLU A 122 -15.07 6.45 30.85
CA GLU A 122 -13.96 5.58 30.46
C GLU A 122 -12.90 6.35 29.67
N VAL A 123 -13.32 7.12 28.66
CA VAL A 123 -12.41 7.91 27.83
C VAL A 123 -11.69 8.98 28.63
N PHE A 124 -12.41 9.67 29.53
CA PHE A 124 -11.82 10.65 30.42
C PHE A 124 -10.75 10.02 31.32
N LEU A 125 -11.06 8.90 31.97
CA LEU A 125 -10.15 8.22 32.89
C LEU A 125 -8.91 7.68 32.15
N LYS A 126 -9.09 7.06 30.97
CA LYS A 126 -7.97 6.66 30.10
C LYS A 126 -7.09 7.85 29.72
N ALA A 127 -7.69 8.99 29.35
CA ALA A 127 -6.94 10.21 29.02
C ALA A 127 -6.16 10.77 30.21
N MET A 128 -6.71 10.71 31.42
CA MET A 128 -6.00 11.09 32.64
C MET A 128 -4.79 10.19 32.89
N LEU A 129 -4.99 8.86 32.85
CA LEU A 129 -3.92 7.88 33.08
C LEU A 129 -2.77 8.03 32.07
N CYS A 130 -3.07 8.26 30.78
CA CYS A 130 -2.07 8.51 29.75
C CYS A 130 -1.28 9.83 29.93
N GLN A 131 -1.81 10.80 30.69
CA GLN A 131 -1.10 12.03 31.06
C GLN A 131 -0.21 11.85 32.31
N ASN A 132 0.03 10.61 32.74
CA ASN A 132 0.71 10.26 33.99
C ASN A 132 -0.04 10.69 35.25
N PHE A 133 -1.35 10.94 35.17
CA PHE A 133 -2.18 11.12 36.36
C PHE A 133 -2.22 9.83 37.16
N ARG A 134 -1.85 9.91 38.44
CA ARG A 134 -1.94 8.80 39.38
C ARG A 134 -3.24 8.90 40.15
N TYR A 135 -4.04 7.84 40.11
CA TYR A 135 -5.23 7.74 40.93
C TYR A 135 -4.83 7.73 42.43
N PRO A 136 -5.50 8.53 43.28
CA PRO A 136 -5.12 8.67 44.68
C PRO A 136 -5.26 7.36 45.44
N LYS A 137 -4.33 7.11 46.36
CA LYS A 137 -4.31 5.94 47.26
C LYS A 137 -4.26 6.33 48.74
N ARG A 138 -3.82 7.55 49.05
CA ARG A 138 -3.60 7.99 50.45
C ARG A 138 -4.64 8.99 50.90
N GLY A 139 -4.74 10.10 50.18
CA GLY A 139 -5.57 11.23 50.59
C GLY A 139 -5.55 12.34 49.54
N VAL A 140 -6.42 13.32 49.70
CA VAL A 140 -6.59 14.43 48.76
C VAL A 140 -6.47 15.76 49.50
N PHE A 141 -5.61 16.66 49.03
CA PHE A 141 -5.57 18.04 49.49
C PHE A 141 -6.41 18.94 48.58
N ILE A 142 -7.28 19.78 49.15
CA ILE A 142 -8.20 20.66 48.42
C ILE A 142 -8.04 22.11 48.89
N SER A 143 -7.78 23.02 47.95
CA SER A 143 -7.77 24.47 48.20
C SER A 143 -8.56 25.18 47.11
N CYS A 144 -9.52 26.02 47.51
CA CYS A 144 -10.31 26.84 46.61
C CYS A 144 -10.17 28.32 47.00
N ASP A 145 -9.90 29.17 46.01
CA ASP A 145 -9.68 30.61 46.26
C ASP A 145 -11.02 31.37 46.39
N VAL A 146 -12.10 30.80 45.83
CA VAL A 146 -13.44 31.40 45.79
C VAL A 146 -14.47 30.47 46.45
N ASP A 147 -15.11 30.96 47.51
CA ASP A 147 -16.05 30.20 48.32
C ASP A 147 -17.25 29.70 47.49
N THR A 148 -17.79 30.52 46.58
CA THR A 148 -18.91 30.11 45.70
C THR A 148 -18.55 28.93 44.79
N THR A 149 -17.30 28.86 44.31
CA THR A 149 -16.84 27.70 43.50
C THR A 149 -16.68 26.46 44.37
N ALA A 150 -16.27 26.63 45.63
CA ALA A 150 -16.18 25.54 46.60
C ALA A 150 -17.59 24.99 46.94
N GLU A 151 -18.56 25.87 47.21
CA GLU A 151 -19.95 25.53 47.47
C GLU A 151 -20.57 24.73 46.31
N GLU A 152 -20.38 25.17 45.06
CA GLU A 152 -20.86 24.44 43.87
C GLU A 152 -20.26 23.03 43.74
N LEU A 153 -19.07 22.81 44.29
CA LEU A 153 -18.36 21.54 44.21
C LEU A 153 -18.48 20.68 45.47
N CYS A 154 -19.11 21.17 46.54
CA CYS A 154 -19.32 20.41 47.78
C CYS A 154 -19.92 19.00 47.56
N PRO A 155 -20.95 18.80 46.70
CA PRO A 155 -21.48 17.45 46.44
C PRO A 155 -20.44 16.49 45.84
N TYR A 156 -19.45 17.02 45.11
CA TYR A 156 -18.35 16.24 44.55
C TYR A 156 -17.24 16.02 45.58
N PHE A 157 -16.94 17.01 46.41
CA PHE A 157 -15.98 16.89 47.51
C PHE A 157 -16.44 15.90 48.59
N GLU A 158 -17.73 15.83 48.89
CA GLU A 158 -18.32 14.82 49.77
C GLU A 158 -18.06 13.41 49.23
N ARG A 159 -18.26 13.20 47.91
CA ARG A 159 -17.94 11.91 47.25
C ARG A 159 -16.45 11.56 47.33
N ILE A 160 -15.55 12.54 47.31
CA ILE A 160 -14.12 12.33 47.54
C ILE A 160 -13.88 11.93 48.99
N ALA A 161 -14.47 12.63 49.96
CA ALA A 161 -14.32 12.38 51.39
C ALA A 161 -14.81 10.98 51.82
N HIS A 162 -15.81 10.43 51.13
CA HIS A 162 -16.24 9.04 51.35
C HIS A 162 -15.21 7.98 50.95
N ARG A 163 -14.26 8.30 50.06
CA ARG A 163 -13.25 7.36 49.55
C ARG A 163 -11.86 7.61 50.10
N PHE A 164 -11.54 8.86 50.42
CA PHE A 164 -10.19 9.27 50.79
C PHE A 164 -10.23 10.25 51.96
N PRO A 165 -9.24 10.19 52.87
CA PRO A 165 -8.94 11.27 53.80
C PRO A 165 -8.76 12.60 53.05
N VAL A 166 -9.48 13.64 53.48
CA VAL A 166 -9.44 14.98 52.87
C VAL A 166 -8.68 15.95 53.77
N PHE A 167 -7.78 16.71 53.15
CA PHE A 167 -7.02 17.79 53.77
C PHE A 167 -7.37 19.10 53.08
N THR A 168 -7.49 20.21 53.80
CA THR A 168 -7.92 21.49 53.21
C THR A 168 -7.14 22.69 53.73
N SER A 169 -7.20 23.80 52.98
CA SER A 169 -6.79 25.12 53.48
C SER A 169 -7.77 25.66 54.54
N ARG A 170 -7.36 26.66 55.34
CA ARG A 170 -8.23 27.25 56.37
C ARG A 170 -9.44 27.96 55.77
N GLN A 171 -9.28 28.56 54.58
CA GLN A 171 -10.39 29.17 53.85
C GLN A 171 -11.41 28.11 53.41
N THR A 172 -10.95 27.08 52.70
CA THR A 172 -11.82 26.00 52.18
C THR A 172 -12.50 25.22 53.32
N ALA A 173 -11.83 25.10 54.47
CA ALA A 173 -12.37 24.45 55.66
C ALA A 173 -13.68 25.10 56.15
N ARG A 174 -13.84 26.42 56.02
CA ARG A 174 -15.07 27.13 56.42
C ARG A 174 -16.28 26.61 55.66
N VAL A 175 -16.16 26.52 54.34
CA VAL A 175 -17.21 25.97 53.47
C VAL A 175 -17.44 24.48 53.79
N PHE A 176 -16.38 23.71 54.04
CA PHE A 176 -16.53 22.28 54.35
C PHE A 176 -17.23 22.04 55.70
N LEU A 177 -17.02 22.91 56.69
CA LEU A 177 -17.72 22.87 57.98
C LEU A 177 -19.22 23.08 57.79
N ASP A 178 -19.62 24.07 56.99
CA ASP A 178 -21.02 24.38 56.73
C ASP A 178 -21.76 23.23 56.03
N TYR A 179 -21.05 22.44 55.22
CA TYR A 179 -21.57 21.28 54.49
C TYR A 179 -21.33 19.93 55.22
N GLY A 180 -20.71 19.94 56.40
CA GLY A 180 -20.49 18.73 57.21
C GLY A 180 -19.49 17.72 56.63
N ILE A 181 -18.57 18.14 55.76
CA ILE A 181 -17.59 17.25 55.12
C ILE A 181 -16.40 17.01 56.06
N PRO A 182 -16.03 15.76 56.40
CA PRO A 182 -14.90 15.48 57.28
C PRO A 182 -13.57 15.86 56.62
N HIS A 183 -12.79 16.71 57.26
CA HIS A 183 -11.52 17.21 56.73
C HIS A 183 -10.51 17.52 57.84
N THR A 184 -9.22 17.59 57.46
CA THR A 184 -8.13 18.05 58.32
C THR A 184 -7.48 19.30 57.74
N ILE A 185 -7.28 20.33 58.55
CA ILE A 185 -6.73 21.61 58.08
C ILE A 185 -5.20 21.51 57.97
N LEU A 186 -4.65 21.94 56.82
CA LEU A 186 -3.21 22.19 56.63
C LEU A 186 -2.99 23.67 56.31
N THR A 187 -2.08 24.30 57.04
CA THR A 187 -1.69 25.71 56.90
C THR A 187 -0.81 25.97 55.68
N GLN A 188 -1.10 27.07 54.99
CA GLN A 188 -0.37 27.55 53.80
C GLN A 188 0.62 28.68 54.13
N ARG A 189 1.52 29.02 53.19
CA ARG A 189 2.62 30.01 53.35
C ARG A 189 2.20 31.42 53.79
N HIS A 190 0.93 31.79 53.64
CA HIS A 190 0.37 33.09 54.08
C HIS A 190 -0.44 32.99 55.38
N GLU A 191 -0.72 31.78 55.83
CA GLU A 191 -1.52 31.50 57.02
C GLU A 191 -0.66 31.27 58.27
N ASP A 192 0.61 30.88 58.07
CA ASP A 192 1.59 30.61 59.13
C ASP A 192 3.03 30.78 58.61
N SER A 193 3.94 31.08 59.53
CA SER A 193 5.39 31.21 59.28
C SER A 193 6.07 29.88 58.95
N ASN A 194 5.54 28.76 59.46
CA ASN A 194 5.91 27.40 59.08
C ASN A 194 4.68 26.67 58.54
N PRO A 195 4.42 26.73 57.22
CA PRO A 195 3.25 26.10 56.63
C PRO A 195 3.34 24.57 56.72
N SER A 196 2.30 23.94 57.27
CA SER A 196 2.24 22.48 57.35
C SER A 196 2.09 21.83 55.99
N PHE A 197 1.45 22.48 55.01
CA PHE A 197 1.32 21.92 53.66
C PHE A 197 2.68 21.58 53.03
N ASP A 198 3.64 22.50 53.07
CA ASP A 198 4.97 22.31 52.46
C ASP A 198 5.70 21.09 53.04
N ALA A 199 5.66 20.93 54.36
CA ALA A 199 6.27 19.80 55.06
C ALA A 199 5.58 18.48 54.68
N GLU A 200 4.25 18.48 54.59
CA GLU A 200 3.46 17.28 54.28
C GLU A 200 3.59 16.83 52.82
N VAL A 201 3.65 17.77 51.87
CA VAL A 201 3.95 17.47 50.46
C VAL A 201 5.35 16.87 50.33
N ALA A 202 6.33 17.42 51.06
CA ALA A 202 7.70 16.93 51.04
C ALA A 202 7.84 15.55 51.68
N ALA A 203 7.13 15.28 52.78
CA ALA A 203 7.14 14.00 53.49
C ALA A 203 6.53 12.85 52.67
N LYS A 204 5.54 13.17 51.82
CA LYS A 204 4.80 12.21 51.02
C LYS A 204 4.14 11.10 51.81
N GLU A 205 3.37 11.44 52.84
CA GLU A 205 2.69 10.44 53.69
C GLU A 205 1.17 10.58 53.66
N LYS A 206 0.64 11.80 53.83
CA LYS A 206 -0.79 12.04 54.07
C LYS A 206 -1.68 12.00 52.81
N PHE A 207 -1.22 12.55 51.70
CA PHE A 207 -1.99 12.63 50.46
C PHE A 207 -1.10 12.39 49.23
N ASP A 208 -1.72 12.20 48.08
CA ASP A 208 -1.07 11.98 46.77
C ASP A 208 -1.80 12.64 45.58
N LEU A 209 -2.91 13.34 45.85
CA LEU A 209 -3.64 14.18 44.91
C LEU A 209 -3.83 15.59 45.49
N VAL A 210 -3.61 16.61 44.67
CA VAL A 210 -3.85 18.02 45.00
C VAL A 210 -4.92 18.57 44.06
N ILE A 211 -5.94 19.21 44.62
CA ILE A 211 -6.97 19.96 43.90
C ILE A 211 -6.80 21.42 44.33
N GLN A 212 -6.38 22.28 43.40
CA GLN A 212 -6.27 23.72 43.67
C GLN A 212 -7.09 24.47 42.63
N LEU A 213 -8.18 25.11 43.06
CA LEU A 213 -9.12 25.80 42.19
C LEU A 213 -8.99 27.31 42.37
N ARG A 214 -8.58 27.98 41.29
CA ARG A 214 -8.27 29.41 41.33
C ARG A 214 -9.41 30.32 40.90
N ASP A 215 -9.30 31.59 41.29
CA ASP A 215 -10.04 32.68 40.65
C ASP A 215 -9.39 33.04 39.29
N LYS A 216 -10.13 32.84 38.20
CA LYS A 216 -9.66 33.19 36.84
C LYS A 216 -9.63 34.70 36.60
N ARG A 217 -10.37 35.51 37.37
CA ARG A 217 -10.52 36.97 37.17
C ARG A 217 -9.38 37.78 37.77
N GLN A 218 -8.79 37.31 38.88
CA GLN A 218 -7.71 38.02 39.57
C GLN A 218 -6.33 37.81 38.92
N ASP A 219 -6.17 36.75 38.13
CA ASP A 219 -4.86 36.26 37.69
C ASP A 219 -4.71 36.30 36.16
N PHE A 220 -4.88 37.52 35.60
CA PHE A 220 -4.93 37.76 34.15
C PHE A 220 -3.56 37.73 33.46
N MET A 221 -2.47 37.73 34.22
CA MET A 221 -1.10 37.79 33.69
C MET A 221 -0.35 36.51 34.06
N LEU A 222 -0.09 35.65 33.07
CA LEU A 222 0.91 34.56 33.16
C LEU A 222 2.30 35.20 33.34
N ARG A 223 2.64 35.62 34.56
CA ARG A 223 3.98 36.12 34.89
C ARG A 223 4.88 34.93 35.17
N ARG A 224 6.16 35.01 34.79
CA ARG A 224 7.17 34.15 35.42
C ARG A 224 7.18 34.48 36.91
N CYS A 225 6.64 33.60 37.72
CA CYS A 225 6.62 33.76 39.17
C CYS A 225 8.05 33.59 39.70
N THR A 226 8.65 34.69 40.16
CA THR A 226 9.88 34.63 40.97
C THR A 226 9.51 34.34 42.42
N ARG A 227 10.49 33.95 43.24
CA ARG A 227 10.25 33.66 44.66
C ARG A 227 9.58 34.82 45.41
N GLU A 228 9.84 36.04 44.99
CA GLU A 228 9.32 37.29 45.57
C GLU A 228 7.92 37.67 45.06
N THR A 229 7.51 37.17 43.89
CA THR A 229 6.25 37.55 43.21
C THR A 229 5.23 36.42 43.16
N ALA A 230 5.61 35.21 43.60
CA ALA A 230 4.77 34.03 43.62
C ALA A 230 3.68 34.12 44.68
N THR A 231 2.43 33.91 44.26
CA THR A 231 1.27 33.80 45.17
C THR A 231 1.34 32.51 46.00
N PRO A 232 0.65 32.44 47.16
CA PRO A 232 0.57 31.20 47.94
C PRO A 232 0.04 30.02 47.11
N ASP A 233 -0.94 30.27 46.24
CA ASP A 233 -1.56 29.24 45.41
C ASP A 233 -0.62 28.71 44.33
N TYR A 234 0.24 29.58 43.78
CA TYR A 234 1.33 29.14 42.92
C TYR A 234 2.19 28.10 43.62
N TRP A 235 2.54 28.32 44.89
CA TRP A 235 3.40 27.38 45.62
C TRP A 235 2.73 26.04 45.87
N ILE A 236 1.43 26.00 46.13
CA ILE A 236 0.68 24.75 46.27
C ILE A 236 0.79 23.93 45.00
N ARG A 237 0.48 24.54 43.86
CA ARG A 237 0.51 23.89 42.56
C ARG A 237 1.94 23.49 42.15
N ARG A 238 2.91 24.38 42.37
CA ARG A 238 4.32 24.15 42.03
C ARG A 238 4.92 23.01 42.84
N LEU A 239 4.71 23.01 44.16
CA LEU A 239 5.19 21.94 45.04
C LEU A 239 4.52 20.61 44.68
N ALA A 240 3.22 20.59 44.37
CA ALA A 240 2.55 19.37 43.89
C ALA A 240 3.25 18.78 42.66
N VAL A 241 3.49 19.60 41.64
CA VAL A 241 4.19 19.21 40.40
C VAL A 241 5.64 18.78 40.67
N ASP A 242 6.40 19.53 41.47
CA ASP A 242 7.82 19.25 41.80
C ASP A 242 7.99 17.93 42.56
N TYR A 243 7.08 17.64 43.49
CA TYR A 243 7.07 16.38 44.22
C TYR A 243 6.35 15.24 43.49
N ASN A 244 5.90 15.49 42.25
CA ASN A 244 5.26 14.53 41.35
C ASN A 244 3.90 13.99 41.87
N TYR A 245 3.11 14.89 42.46
CA TYR A 245 1.72 14.67 42.84
C TYR A 245 0.80 14.91 41.64
N SER A 246 -0.30 14.18 41.59
CA SER A 246 -1.37 14.48 40.64
C SER A 246 -2.01 15.83 41.00
N LEU A 247 -2.28 16.67 40.01
CA LEU A 247 -2.81 18.02 40.22
C LEU A 247 -4.06 18.25 39.35
N LEU A 248 -5.15 18.74 39.96
CA LEU A 248 -6.36 19.20 39.27
C LEU A 248 -6.56 20.69 39.53
N THR A 249 -6.71 21.48 38.46
CA THR A 249 -6.86 22.95 38.54
C THR A 249 -8.16 23.49 37.95
N GLU A 250 -9.00 22.64 37.35
CA GLU A 250 -10.22 23.04 36.65
C GLU A 250 -11.47 22.39 37.27
N PRO A 251 -12.48 23.17 37.69
CA PRO A 251 -13.71 22.67 38.31
C PRO A 251 -14.41 21.56 37.50
N ASN A 252 -14.52 21.72 36.17
CA ASN A 252 -15.17 20.74 35.31
C ASN A 252 -14.42 19.40 35.25
N VAL A 253 -13.10 19.42 35.37
CA VAL A 253 -12.27 18.21 35.42
C VAL A 253 -12.47 17.50 36.76
N VAL A 254 -12.62 18.24 37.86
CA VAL A 254 -12.95 17.68 39.19
C VAL A 254 -14.32 16.99 39.16
N ARG A 255 -15.34 17.63 38.57
CA ARG A 255 -16.68 17.02 38.40
C ARG A 255 -16.59 15.71 37.62
N MET A 256 -15.91 15.72 36.48
CA MET A 256 -15.76 14.52 35.64
C MET A 256 -14.95 13.41 36.32
N PHE A 257 -13.91 13.78 37.10
CA PHE A 257 -13.12 12.85 37.89
C PHE A 257 -13.99 12.13 38.93
N CYS A 258 -14.80 12.87 39.68
CA CYS A 258 -15.75 12.26 40.61
C CYS A 258 -16.80 11.39 39.89
N ASP A 259 -17.31 11.82 38.74
CA ASP A 259 -18.25 11.01 37.95
C ASP A 259 -17.65 9.70 37.42
N SER A 260 -16.32 9.64 37.25
CA SER A 260 -15.61 8.44 36.81
C SER A 260 -15.33 7.42 37.92
N PHE A 261 -15.70 7.72 39.16
CA PHE A 261 -15.50 6.84 40.33
C PHE A 261 -16.15 5.46 40.23
N ASP A 262 -17.17 5.30 39.40
CA ASP A 262 -17.86 4.02 39.20
C ASP A 262 -17.04 3.03 38.37
N ILE A 263 -15.96 3.50 37.71
CA ILE A 263 -15.08 2.67 36.89
C ILE A 263 -13.81 2.36 37.68
N ASN A 264 -13.51 1.08 37.86
CA ASN A 264 -12.23 0.67 38.44
C ASN A 264 -11.10 0.89 37.42
N ALA A 265 -10.14 1.76 37.76
CA ALA A 265 -9.02 2.09 36.88
C ALA A 265 -8.18 0.86 36.44
N ASN A 266 -8.13 -0.19 37.26
CA ASN A 266 -7.39 -1.42 36.97
C ASN A 266 -8.16 -2.39 36.06
N GLU A 267 -9.48 -2.21 35.91
CA GLU A 267 -10.36 -3.06 35.09
C GLU A 267 -10.64 -2.46 33.71
N ILE A 268 -10.00 -1.33 33.40
CA ILE A 268 -10.17 -0.68 32.10
C ILE A 268 -9.53 -1.54 31.01
N GLU A 269 -10.36 -2.17 30.19
CA GLU A 269 -9.92 -2.97 29.04
C GLU A 269 -9.20 -2.08 28.00
N ILE A 270 -7.97 -2.50 27.64
CA ILE A 270 -7.19 -1.90 26.56
C ILE A 270 -7.40 -2.74 25.30
N GLU A 271 -8.45 -2.38 24.55
CA GLU A 271 -8.74 -3.01 23.26
C GLU A 271 -7.93 -2.37 22.11
N PRO A 272 -7.58 -3.15 21.08
CA PRO A 272 -6.96 -2.60 19.88
C PRO A 272 -7.94 -1.69 19.12
N PHE A 273 -7.43 -0.71 18.39
CA PHE A 273 -8.23 0.27 17.63
C PHE A 273 -9.33 -0.36 16.74
N ARG A 274 -9.08 -1.53 16.15
CA ARG A 274 -10.04 -2.30 15.33
C ARG A 274 -11.34 -2.65 16.07
N HIS A 275 -11.29 -2.82 17.39
CA HIS A 275 -12.45 -3.11 18.23
C HIS A 275 -13.41 -1.92 18.29
N TYR A 276 -12.88 -0.69 18.39
CA TYR A 276 -13.69 0.52 18.48
C TYR A 276 -14.25 0.96 17.13
N VAL A 277 -13.51 0.72 16.04
CA VAL A 277 -13.90 1.17 14.69
C VAL A 277 -13.94 0.01 13.70
N PRO A 278 -14.91 -0.94 13.83
CA PRO A 278 -15.00 -2.09 12.94
C PRO A 278 -15.19 -1.68 11.48
N ARG A 279 -15.85 -0.55 11.19
CA ARG A 279 -16.21 -0.14 9.82
C ARG A 279 -15.06 0.38 8.95
N ILE A 280 -14.06 1.08 9.51
CA ILE A 280 -12.85 1.45 8.73
C ILE A 280 -12.09 0.18 8.40
N TYR A 281 -12.01 -0.73 9.36
CA TYR A 281 -11.38 -2.02 9.15
C TYR A 281 -12.23 -2.96 8.28
N HIS A 282 -13.55 -2.90 8.25
CA HIS A 282 -14.37 -3.71 7.35
C HIS A 282 -14.22 -3.31 5.88
N LYS A 283 -13.78 -2.08 5.58
CA LYS A 283 -13.30 -1.73 4.23
C LYS A 283 -11.86 -2.21 3.95
N MET A 284 -11.05 -2.40 4.98
CA MET A 284 -9.75 -3.11 4.87
C MET A 284 -9.92 -4.64 4.85
N GLU A 285 -11.01 -5.17 5.42
CA GLU A 285 -11.45 -6.58 5.45
C GLU A 285 -12.42 -6.90 4.31
N ASN A 286 -12.14 -6.41 3.10
CA ASN A 286 -12.61 -7.09 1.89
C ASN A 286 -11.91 -8.46 1.67
N HIS A 287 -11.19 -8.95 2.68
CA HIS A 287 -10.35 -10.14 2.63
C HIS A 287 -10.71 -11.12 3.77
N ASN A 288 -12.00 -11.34 4.04
CA ASN A 288 -12.44 -12.41 4.93
C ASN A 288 -13.23 -13.45 4.12
N TYR A 289 -12.81 -14.72 4.18
CA TYR A 289 -13.47 -15.81 3.46
C TYR A 289 -14.95 -15.99 3.84
N THR A 290 -15.39 -15.55 5.03
CA THR A 290 -16.80 -15.62 5.45
C THR A 290 -17.74 -14.82 4.54
N MET A 291 -17.25 -13.76 3.88
CA MET A 291 -18.06 -13.02 2.90
C MET A 291 -18.25 -13.81 1.60
N LEU A 292 -17.38 -14.80 1.33
CA LEU A 292 -17.42 -15.60 0.11
C LEU A 292 -18.58 -16.59 0.08
N HIS A 293 -19.20 -16.94 1.21
CA HIS A 293 -20.34 -17.87 1.23
C HIS A 293 -21.53 -17.41 0.36
N ARG A 294 -21.63 -16.11 0.07
CA ARG A 294 -22.69 -15.52 -0.76
C ARG A 294 -22.31 -15.41 -2.25
N HIS A 295 -21.13 -15.90 -2.63
CA HIS A 295 -20.51 -15.65 -3.92
C HIS A 295 -20.04 -16.93 -4.60
N LYS A 296 -20.05 -16.92 -5.93
CA LYS A 296 -19.33 -17.91 -6.74
C LYS A 296 -17.88 -17.44 -6.88
N VAL A 297 -16.94 -18.25 -6.41
CA VAL A 297 -15.51 -17.87 -6.31
C VAL A 297 -14.71 -18.61 -7.38
N GLY A 298 -14.10 -17.84 -8.29
CA GLY A 298 -13.13 -18.34 -9.25
C GLY A 298 -11.73 -18.22 -8.68
N LEU A 299 -11.06 -19.35 -8.40
CA LEU A 299 -9.70 -19.36 -7.86
C LEU A 299 -8.67 -19.58 -8.97
N CYS A 300 -7.74 -18.63 -9.17
CA CYS A 300 -6.57 -18.83 -10.03
C CYS A 300 -5.60 -19.85 -9.40
N ILE A 301 -5.40 -21.00 -10.04
CA ILE A 301 -4.52 -22.06 -9.52
C ILE A 301 -3.23 -22.24 -10.33
N THR A 302 -2.16 -22.54 -9.60
CA THR A 302 -0.84 -22.95 -10.12
C THR A 302 -0.33 -24.13 -9.29
N SER A 303 0.82 -24.70 -9.65
CA SER A 303 1.46 -25.80 -8.89
C SER A 303 1.98 -25.41 -7.49
N THR A 304 1.85 -24.14 -7.10
CA THR A 304 2.37 -23.59 -5.84
C THR A 304 1.61 -24.10 -4.62
N ASN A 305 2.32 -24.22 -3.48
CA ASN A 305 1.72 -24.58 -2.19
C ASN A 305 0.61 -23.60 -1.79
N ASN A 306 0.78 -22.30 -2.06
CA ASN A 306 -0.24 -21.28 -1.80
C ASN A 306 -1.58 -21.60 -2.47
N SER A 307 -1.55 -22.03 -3.74
CA SER A 307 -2.77 -22.38 -4.48
C SER A 307 -3.44 -23.62 -3.89
N LYS A 308 -2.65 -24.64 -3.52
CA LYS A 308 -3.14 -25.89 -2.93
C LYS A 308 -3.77 -25.66 -1.55
N VAL A 309 -3.07 -24.93 -0.67
CA VAL A 309 -3.57 -24.58 0.69
C VAL A 309 -4.90 -23.84 0.58
N LEU A 310 -4.97 -22.84 -0.29
CA LEU A 310 -6.17 -22.04 -0.47
C LEU A 310 -7.35 -22.84 -1.02
N ALA A 311 -7.10 -23.73 -1.99
CA ALA A 311 -8.15 -24.60 -2.53
C ALA A 311 -8.72 -25.54 -1.46
N ILE A 312 -7.87 -26.12 -0.59
CA ILE A 312 -8.31 -26.95 0.53
C ILE A 312 -9.13 -26.12 1.51
N ARG A 313 -8.63 -24.96 1.95
CA ARG A 313 -9.32 -24.14 2.95
C ARG A 313 -10.69 -23.66 2.46
N LEU A 314 -10.78 -23.14 1.23
CA LEU A 314 -12.05 -22.70 0.65
C LEU A 314 -13.04 -23.87 0.48
N LYS A 315 -12.54 -25.09 0.25
CA LYS A 315 -13.36 -26.31 0.23
C LYS A 315 -13.88 -26.67 1.61
N GLU A 316 -13.04 -26.65 2.66
CA GLU A 316 -13.45 -26.93 4.04
C GLU A 316 -14.55 -25.96 4.52
N GLU A 317 -14.40 -24.69 4.15
CA GLU A 317 -15.39 -23.64 4.41
C GLU A 317 -16.63 -23.73 3.50
N LYS A 318 -16.76 -24.79 2.68
CA LYS A 318 -17.91 -25.05 1.80
C LYS A 318 -18.25 -23.85 0.89
N ILE A 319 -17.24 -23.12 0.43
CA ILE A 319 -17.41 -22.02 -0.51
C ILE A 319 -17.76 -22.59 -1.90
N ALA A 320 -18.63 -21.90 -2.65
CA ALA A 320 -18.94 -22.23 -4.03
C ALA A 320 -17.74 -21.93 -4.95
N LEU A 321 -16.75 -22.81 -4.90
CA LEU A 321 -15.44 -22.66 -5.53
C LEU A 321 -15.39 -23.30 -6.92
N THR A 322 -14.73 -22.64 -7.87
CA THR A 322 -14.23 -23.24 -9.11
C THR A 322 -12.80 -22.79 -9.36
N CYS A 323 -11.88 -23.74 -9.53
CA CYS A 323 -10.48 -23.47 -9.78
C CYS A 323 -10.23 -23.31 -11.28
N PHE A 324 -9.46 -22.30 -11.67
CA PHE A 324 -9.13 -22.00 -13.06
C PHE A 324 -7.61 -22.05 -13.23
N HIS A 325 -7.14 -22.82 -14.21
CA HIS A 325 -5.73 -22.87 -14.59
C HIS A 325 -5.56 -22.37 -16.02
N ALA A 326 -4.63 -21.45 -16.23
CA ALA A 326 -4.24 -20.97 -17.56
C ALA A 326 -3.18 -21.89 -18.16
N CYS A 327 -3.49 -22.56 -19.27
CA CYS A 327 -2.54 -23.36 -20.02
C CYS A 327 -1.74 -22.43 -20.94
N LEU A 328 -0.46 -22.19 -20.59
CA LEU A 328 0.40 -21.23 -21.29
C LEU A 328 1.51 -21.89 -22.12
N GLY A 329 1.55 -23.23 -22.18
CA GLY A 329 2.52 -23.98 -23.00
C GLY A 329 3.93 -24.04 -22.43
N GLY A 330 4.09 -23.87 -21.12
CA GLY A 330 5.38 -24.02 -20.44
C GLY A 330 5.85 -25.48 -20.34
N VAL A 331 7.16 -25.68 -20.16
CA VAL A 331 7.83 -27.01 -20.17
C VAL A 331 7.91 -27.63 -18.77
N SER A 332 7.46 -26.93 -17.73
CA SER A 332 7.80 -27.30 -16.35
C SER A 332 6.86 -28.30 -15.66
N ALA A 333 5.56 -28.21 -15.93
CA ALA A 333 4.54 -29.13 -15.45
C ALA A 333 3.41 -29.13 -16.46
N LYS A 334 2.90 -30.30 -16.83
CA LYS A 334 1.77 -30.35 -17.77
C LYS A 334 0.55 -29.78 -17.07
N SER A 335 -0.18 -28.90 -17.75
CA SER A 335 -1.40 -28.28 -17.20
C SER A 335 -2.41 -29.32 -16.73
N GLU A 336 -2.46 -30.49 -17.37
CA GLU A 336 -3.31 -31.61 -16.94
C GLU A 336 -2.89 -32.20 -15.60
N GLU A 337 -1.58 -32.40 -15.36
CA GLU A 337 -1.08 -32.90 -14.07
C GLU A 337 -1.42 -31.94 -12.92
N ILE A 338 -1.35 -30.63 -13.17
CA ILE A 338 -1.80 -29.62 -12.21
C ILE A 338 -3.31 -29.78 -11.97
N ALA A 339 -4.12 -29.90 -13.02
CA ALA A 339 -5.56 -30.07 -12.86
C ALA A 339 -5.91 -31.35 -12.08
N GLU A 340 -5.25 -32.47 -12.36
CA GLU A 340 -5.42 -33.73 -11.64
C GLU A 340 -5.08 -33.61 -10.15
N GLN A 341 -4.01 -32.89 -9.78
CA GLN A 341 -3.69 -32.64 -8.37
C GLN A 341 -4.83 -31.91 -7.64
N PHE A 342 -5.45 -30.91 -8.27
CA PHE A 342 -6.57 -30.17 -7.66
C PHE A 342 -7.88 -30.96 -7.70
N ARG A 343 -8.13 -31.75 -8.76
CA ARG A 343 -9.27 -32.68 -8.80
C ARG A 343 -9.16 -33.74 -7.71
N ALA A 344 -7.96 -34.23 -7.40
CA ALA A 344 -7.71 -35.17 -6.30
C ALA A 344 -7.97 -34.55 -4.91
N ILE A 345 -7.77 -33.24 -4.76
CA ILE A 345 -8.20 -32.48 -3.56
C ILE A 345 -9.74 -32.44 -3.46
N GLY A 346 -10.47 -32.72 -4.54
CA GLY A 346 -11.93 -32.69 -4.59
C GLY A 346 -12.51 -31.30 -4.81
N VAL A 347 -11.81 -30.45 -5.56
CA VAL A 347 -12.32 -29.15 -6.04
C VAL A 347 -12.53 -29.19 -7.56
N PRO A 348 -13.56 -28.52 -8.11
CA PRO A 348 -13.78 -28.49 -9.55
C PRO A 348 -12.71 -27.61 -10.23
N VAL A 349 -12.18 -28.09 -11.36
CA VAL A 349 -11.08 -27.44 -12.10
C VAL A 349 -11.47 -27.23 -13.55
N GLU A 350 -11.23 -26.02 -14.05
CA GLU A 350 -11.36 -25.64 -15.45
C GLU A 350 -10.00 -25.26 -16.02
N LEU A 351 -9.61 -25.94 -17.10
CA LEU A 351 -8.44 -25.61 -17.89
C LEU A 351 -8.84 -24.62 -18.98
N VAL A 352 -8.12 -23.50 -19.05
CA VAL A 352 -8.32 -22.48 -20.07
C VAL A 352 -7.08 -22.44 -20.93
N ASP A 353 -7.18 -22.91 -22.17
CA ASP A 353 -6.08 -22.86 -23.12
C ASP A 353 -5.84 -21.44 -23.59
N LEU A 354 -4.70 -20.87 -23.20
CA LEU A 354 -4.28 -19.50 -23.52
C LEU A 354 -2.96 -19.48 -24.29
N ARG A 355 -2.56 -20.60 -24.90
CA ARG A 355 -1.29 -20.73 -25.64
C ARG A 355 -1.25 -19.80 -26.84
N SER A 356 -2.35 -19.71 -27.58
CA SER A 356 -2.45 -18.86 -28.76
C SER A 356 -2.38 -17.38 -28.38
N GLU A 357 -3.10 -16.97 -27.35
CA GLU A 357 -3.12 -15.59 -26.83
C GLU A 357 -1.74 -15.18 -26.28
N MET A 358 -1.05 -16.10 -25.61
CA MET A 358 0.31 -15.89 -25.16
C MET A 358 1.29 -15.76 -26.34
N ALA A 359 1.13 -16.59 -27.37
CA ALA A 359 1.95 -16.52 -28.58
C ALA A 359 1.71 -15.21 -29.34
N GLU A 360 0.45 -14.79 -29.51
CA GLU A 360 0.07 -13.52 -30.13
C GLU A 360 0.74 -12.33 -29.43
N LEU A 361 0.65 -12.28 -28.10
CA LEU A 361 1.32 -11.24 -27.32
C LEU A 361 2.85 -11.32 -27.44
N GLY A 362 3.42 -12.53 -27.47
CA GLY A 362 4.84 -12.73 -27.74
C GLY A 362 5.28 -12.12 -29.07
N PHE A 363 4.50 -12.34 -30.13
CA PHE A 363 4.75 -11.75 -31.45
C PHE A 363 4.67 -10.22 -31.43
N ASP A 364 3.74 -9.64 -30.67
CA ASP A 364 3.67 -8.19 -30.52
C ASP A 364 4.93 -7.65 -29.83
N MET A 365 5.48 -8.37 -28.84
CA MET A 365 6.74 -7.98 -28.18
C MET A 365 7.96 -8.14 -29.09
N VAL A 366 7.99 -9.18 -29.95
CA VAL A 366 9.01 -9.36 -31.00
C VAL A 366 8.95 -8.21 -32.01
N MET A 367 7.74 -7.89 -32.49
CA MET A 367 7.51 -6.79 -33.42
C MET A 367 7.94 -5.45 -32.83
N ALA A 368 7.65 -5.22 -31.55
CA ALA A 368 8.02 -4.02 -30.82
C ALA A 368 9.46 -4.00 -30.31
N MET A 369 10.26 -5.06 -30.52
CA MET A 369 11.68 -5.13 -30.14
C MET A 369 11.96 -4.89 -28.64
N VAL A 370 11.02 -5.26 -27.75
CA VAL A 370 11.03 -4.90 -26.32
C VAL A 370 12.22 -5.48 -25.53
N GLY A 371 12.71 -6.66 -25.92
CA GLY A 371 13.81 -7.37 -25.26
C GLY A 371 15.13 -7.43 -26.05
N LYS A 372 15.29 -6.61 -27.10
CA LYS A 372 16.38 -6.75 -28.09
C LYS A 372 17.80 -6.71 -27.51
N ASP A 373 18.02 -5.95 -26.43
CA ASP A 373 19.36 -5.71 -25.86
C ASP A 373 19.65 -6.56 -24.61
N THR A 374 18.61 -6.92 -23.86
CA THR A 374 18.75 -7.60 -22.56
C THR A 374 18.35 -9.07 -22.60
N ASN A 375 17.57 -9.47 -23.61
CA ASN A 375 16.83 -10.73 -23.66
C ASN A 375 15.93 -10.97 -22.43
N ASP A 376 15.64 -9.93 -21.63
CA ASP A 376 14.63 -9.94 -20.59
C ASP A 376 13.29 -9.50 -21.21
N TRP A 377 12.49 -10.48 -21.59
CA TRP A 377 11.16 -10.27 -22.18
C TRP A 377 10.08 -9.99 -21.13
N HIS A 378 10.46 -9.86 -19.86
CA HIS A 378 9.55 -9.68 -18.74
C HIS A 378 8.41 -10.73 -18.72
N LEU A 379 8.74 -12.00 -18.98
CA LEU A 379 7.76 -13.09 -19.15
C LEU A 379 6.71 -13.14 -18.02
N SER A 380 7.13 -12.93 -16.77
CA SER A 380 6.19 -12.88 -15.63
C SER A 380 5.08 -11.83 -15.77
N LYS A 381 5.36 -10.70 -16.43
CA LYS A 381 4.43 -9.59 -16.66
C LYS A 381 3.53 -9.85 -17.87
N LEU A 382 4.07 -10.50 -18.92
CA LEU A 382 3.28 -10.97 -20.06
C LEU A 382 2.26 -12.03 -19.64
N ILE A 383 2.70 -13.03 -18.86
CA ILE A 383 1.82 -14.06 -18.28
C ILE A 383 0.70 -13.41 -17.46
N LEU A 384 1.04 -12.42 -16.63
CA LEU A 384 0.06 -11.69 -15.83
C LEU A 384 -0.96 -10.95 -16.70
N HIS A 385 -0.53 -10.32 -17.79
CA HIS A 385 -1.40 -9.63 -18.73
C HIS A 385 -2.37 -10.60 -19.42
N VAL A 386 -1.86 -11.71 -19.96
CA VAL A 386 -2.69 -12.74 -20.62
C VAL A 386 -3.71 -13.32 -19.64
N MET A 387 -3.29 -13.65 -18.42
CA MET A 387 -4.22 -14.10 -17.38
C MET A 387 -5.25 -13.01 -17.03
N GLY A 388 -4.79 -11.78 -16.78
CA GLY A 388 -5.64 -10.66 -16.39
C GLY A 388 -6.68 -10.31 -17.46
N PHE A 389 -6.36 -10.49 -18.73
CA PHE A 389 -7.28 -10.18 -19.82
C PHE A 389 -8.20 -11.37 -20.17
N TYR A 390 -7.62 -12.56 -20.39
CA TYR A 390 -8.36 -13.70 -20.95
C TYR A 390 -8.89 -14.69 -19.90
N LEU A 391 -8.13 -14.97 -18.83
CA LEU A 391 -8.59 -15.88 -17.78
C LEU A 391 -9.78 -15.28 -17.02
N LEU A 392 -9.77 -13.97 -16.78
CA LEU A 392 -10.90 -13.27 -16.16
C LEU A 392 -12.17 -13.32 -17.03
N GLN A 393 -12.04 -13.23 -18.35
CA GLN A 393 -13.18 -13.42 -19.26
C GLN A 393 -13.78 -14.82 -19.13
N ALA A 394 -12.94 -15.86 -19.03
CA ALA A 394 -13.40 -17.23 -18.82
C ALA A 394 -14.16 -17.37 -17.48
N MET A 395 -13.62 -16.81 -16.39
CA MET A 395 -14.30 -16.76 -15.09
C MET A 395 -15.64 -16.03 -15.17
N ARG A 396 -15.71 -14.92 -15.92
CA ARG A 396 -16.94 -14.15 -16.09
C ARG A 396 -18.00 -14.91 -16.89
N ARG A 397 -17.61 -15.64 -17.94
CA ARG A 397 -18.51 -16.54 -18.70
C ARG A 397 -19.13 -17.61 -17.80
N ARG A 398 -18.38 -18.08 -16.80
CA ARG A 398 -18.87 -19.01 -15.75
C ARG A 398 -19.64 -18.33 -14.62
N GLN A 399 -19.95 -17.04 -14.75
CA GLN A 399 -20.69 -16.24 -13.76
C GLN A 399 -20.02 -16.22 -12.38
N MET A 400 -18.68 -16.28 -12.32
CA MET A 400 -17.97 -16.02 -11.07
C MET A 400 -18.24 -14.57 -10.64
N THR A 401 -18.50 -14.38 -9.35
CA THR A 401 -18.75 -13.07 -8.75
C THR A 401 -17.55 -12.55 -7.98
N VAL A 402 -16.64 -13.44 -7.57
CA VAL A 402 -15.39 -13.08 -6.89
C VAL A 402 -14.23 -13.84 -7.53
N VAL A 403 -13.10 -13.16 -7.73
CA VAL A 403 -11.83 -13.78 -8.15
C VAL A 403 -10.93 -13.94 -6.93
N ALA A 404 -10.55 -15.16 -6.62
CA ALA A 404 -9.55 -15.45 -5.60
C ALA A 404 -8.17 -15.63 -6.25
N GLN A 405 -7.14 -15.00 -5.70
CA GLN A 405 -5.76 -15.16 -6.15
C GLN A 405 -4.86 -15.74 -5.06
N SER A 406 -3.92 -16.60 -5.44
CA SER A 406 -3.04 -17.32 -4.51
C SER A 406 -1.63 -16.71 -4.37
N SER A 407 -1.34 -15.60 -5.06
CA SER A 407 -0.07 -14.88 -4.99
C SER A 407 0.10 -14.19 -3.63
N SER A 408 1.14 -14.55 -2.88
CA SER A 408 1.48 -13.89 -1.61
C SER A 408 2.11 -12.52 -1.86
N ARG A 409 1.79 -11.55 -0.98
CA ARG A 409 2.26 -10.14 -0.92
C ARG A 409 3.38 -9.77 -1.92
N GLY A 410 3.09 -8.91 -2.90
CA GLY A 410 4.10 -8.36 -3.82
C GLY A 410 3.56 -7.27 -4.74
N SER A 411 4.26 -7.03 -5.86
CA SER A 411 3.73 -6.17 -6.93
C SER A 411 2.77 -6.93 -7.85
N LYS A 412 2.88 -8.26 -7.92
CA LYS A 412 2.08 -9.11 -8.84
C LYS A 412 0.60 -9.15 -8.47
N ASP A 413 0.26 -9.24 -7.17
CA ASP A 413 -1.13 -9.33 -6.69
C ASP A 413 -1.90 -8.03 -6.89
N LEU A 414 -1.27 -6.88 -6.62
CA LEU A 414 -1.87 -5.56 -6.85
C LEU A 414 -2.11 -5.31 -8.34
N ASN A 415 -1.19 -5.74 -9.20
CA ASN A 415 -1.32 -5.56 -10.64
C ASN A 415 -2.40 -6.48 -11.24
N PHE A 416 -2.56 -7.71 -10.74
CA PHE A 416 -3.68 -8.56 -11.17
C PHE A 416 -5.03 -7.98 -10.76
N GLU A 417 -5.14 -7.47 -9.53
CA GLU A 417 -6.32 -6.75 -9.02
C GLU A 417 -6.71 -5.58 -9.93
N ARG A 418 -5.73 -4.86 -10.48
CA ARG A 418 -6.00 -3.78 -11.43
C ARG A 418 -6.73 -4.26 -12.69
N TYR A 419 -6.40 -5.44 -13.23
CA TYR A 419 -7.15 -6.00 -14.36
C TYR A 419 -8.61 -6.28 -13.99
N VAL A 420 -8.86 -6.84 -12.81
CA VAL A 420 -10.23 -7.10 -12.34
C VAL A 420 -11.00 -5.80 -12.22
N HIS A 421 -10.44 -4.79 -11.55
CA HIS A 421 -11.11 -3.51 -11.35
C HIS A 421 -11.35 -2.73 -12.65
N THR A 422 -10.40 -2.78 -13.60
CA THR A 422 -10.52 -2.06 -14.86
C THR A 422 -11.49 -2.75 -15.83
N LEU A 423 -11.43 -4.08 -15.97
CA LEU A 423 -12.20 -4.81 -16.98
C LEU A 423 -13.52 -5.35 -16.45
N PHE A 424 -13.59 -5.71 -15.16
CA PHE A 424 -14.74 -6.34 -14.52
C PHE A 424 -15.01 -5.74 -13.14
N PRO A 425 -15.28 -4.42 -13.01
CA PRO A 425 -15.47 -3.75 -11.72
C PRO A 425 -16.61 -4.35 -10.86
N GLN A 426 -17.53 -5.09 -11.48
CA GLN A 426 -18.60 -5.84 -10.82
C GLN A 426 -18.15 -7.12 -10.11
N MET A 427 -16.94 -7.62 -10.38
CA MET A 427 -16.38 -8.79 -9.70
C MET A 427 -15.61 -8.35 -8.47
N GLY A 428 -15.85 -9.02 -7.34
CA GLY A 428 -15.01 -8.86 -6.15
C GLY A 428 -13.65 -9.49 -6.33
N VAL A 429 -12.65 -9.04 -5.57
CA VAL A 429 -11.35 -9.71 -5.48
C VAL A 429 -11.13 -10.18 -4.05
N TYR A 430 -10.69 -11.43 -3.92
CA TYR A 430 -10.27 -12.01 -2.64
C TYR A 430 -8.79 -12.37 -2.70
N ASN A 431 -8.03 -11.74 -1.82
CA ASN A 431 -6.62 -12.05 -1.58
C ASN A 431 -6.46 -12.64 -0.17
N PRO A 432 -6.22 -13.95 -0.04
CA PRO A 432 -6.12 -14.66 1.23
C PRO A 432 -4.92 -14.23 2.07
N TRP A 433 -3.87 -13.69 1.46
CA TRP A 433 -2.66 -13.26 2.16
C TRP A 433 -2.77 -11.82 2.70
N ARG A 434 -3.99 -11.26 2.63
CA ARG A 434 -4.45 -10.08 3.35
C ARG A 434 -5.52 -10.45 4.41
N ASP A 435 -5.95 -11.70 4.46
CA ASP A 435 -6.86 -12.24 5.48
C ASP A 435 -6.05 -12.52 6.75
N SER A 436 -6.37 -11.85 7.86
CA SER A 436 -5.64 -12.01 9.13
C SER A 436 -5.70 -13.45 9.64
N THR A 437 -6.83 -14.12 9.44
CA THR A 437 -7.05 -15.51 9.88
C THR A 437 -6.07 -16.46 9.19
N LEU A 438 -5.96 -16.36 7.86
CA LEU A 438 -5.06 -17.21 7.09
C LEU A 438 -3.59 -16.86 7.32
N LEU A 439 -3.28 -15.60 7.61
CA LEU A 439 -1.92 -15.18 7.95
C LEU A 439 -1.47 -15.72 9.32
N GLU A 440 -2.37 -15.76 10.30
CA GLU A 440 -2.11 -16.37 11.61
C GLU A 440 -1.94 -17.90 11.49
N GLU A 441 -2.72 -18.54 10.62
CA GLU A 441 -2.66 -19.99 10.40
C GLU A 441 -1.43 -20.42 9.56
N PHE A 442 -1.03 -19.60 8.58
CA PHE A 442 0.04 -19.92 7.62
C PHE A 442 1.18 -18.87 7.60
N PRO A 443 1.88 -18.64 8.73
CA PRO A 443 2.91 -17.61 8.82
C PRO A 443 4.18 -17.95 8.02
N SER A 444 4.44 -19.23 7.72
CA SER A 444 5.60 -19.64 6.93
C SER A 444 5.30 -20.79 5.96
N ASP A 445 6.17 -20.98 4.96
CA ASP A 445 6.03 -22.08 3.99
C ASP A 445 6.07 -23.47 4.66
N ALA A 446 6.76 -23.61 5.81
CA ALA A 446 6.76 -24.84 6.60
C ALA A 446 5.37 -25.17 7.15
N HIS A 447 4.62 -24.17 7.63
CA HIS A 447 3.24 -24.36 8.11
C HIS A 447 2.32 -24.80 6.96
N LYS A 448 2.49 -24.20 5.78
CA LYS A 448 1.76 -24.59 4.56
C LYS A 448 2.06 -26.05 4.19
N ILE A 449 3.32 -26.46 4.17
CA ILE A 449 3.71 -27.84 3.85
C ILE A 449 3.15 -28.82 4.88
N ALA A 450 3.20 -28.49 6.17
CA ALA A 450 2.63 -29.31 7.23
C ALA A 450 1.11 -29.47 7.06
N PHE A 451 0.41 -28.39 6.73
CA PHE A 451 -1.03 -28.41 6.44
C PHE A 451 -1.37 -29.27 5.22
N LEU A 452 -0.63 -29.14 4.12
CA LEU A 452 -0.81 -29.97 2.93
C LEU A 452 -0.61 -31.45 3.26
N ARG A 453 0.44 -31.78 4.03
CA ARG A 453 0.73 -33.16 4.46
C ARG A 453 -0.42 -33.77 5.29
N ARG A 454 -1.04 -32.99 6.18
CA ARG A 454 -2.22 -33.44 6.95
C ARG A 454 -3.42 -33.81 6.06
N HIS A 455 -3.50 -33.19 4.89
CA HIS A 455 -4.56 -33.43 3.90
C HIS A 455 -4.16 -34.43 2.81
N GLY A 456 -3.06 -35.15 2.99
CA GLY A 456 -2.57 -36.13 2.00
C GLY A 456 -2.05 -35.49 0.70
N VAL A 457 -1.74 -34.18 0.72
CA VAL A 457 -1.20 -33.46 -0.44
C VAL A 457 0.29 -33.20 -0.25
N GLU A 458 1.07 -33.49 -1.27
CA GLU A 458 2.51 -33.21 -1.24
C GLU A 458 2.80 -31.71 -1.39
N GLY A 459 3.46 -31.15 -0.38
CA GLY A 459 3.97 -29.77 -0.39
C GLY A 459 5.38 -29.71 -0.94
N VAL A 460 5.64 -28.81 -1.90
CA VAL A 460 6.92 -28.69 -2.60
C VAL A 460 7.68 -27.48 -2.08
N SER A 461 8.94 -27.65 -1.68
CA SER A 461 9.86 -26.54 -1.44
C SER A 461 10.74 -26.32 -2.66
N ALA A 462 10.33 -25.40 -3.55
CA ALA A 462 11.10 -25.12 -4.77
C ALA A 462 12.23 -24.12 -4.48
N PRO A 463 13.49 -24.43 -4.82
CA PRO A 463 14.63 -23.52 -4.64
C PRO A 463 14.64 -22.36 -5.65
N VAL A 464 13.82 -22.43 -6.70
CA VAL A 464 13.78 -21.47 -7.81
C VAL A 464 12.33 -21.09 -8.09
N GLU A 465 12.04 -19.78 -8.16
CA GLU A 465 10.78 -19.27 -8.70
C GLU A 465 10.83 -19.33 -10.23
N LEU A 466 9.83 -19.98 -10.82
CA LEU A 466 9.79 -20.28 -12.25
C LEU A 466 8.60 -19.60 -12.91
N HIS A 467 8.86 -18.88 -14.02
CA HIS A 467 7.81 -18.39 -14.92
C HIS A 467 8.00 -19.03 -16.28
N SER A 468 7.05 -19.88 -16.70
CA SER A 468 7.16 -20.66 -17.93
C SER A 468 5.93 -20.48 -18.81
N SER A 469 6.16 -20.31 -20.10
CA SER A 469 5.14 -20.18 -21.15
C SER A 469 5.73 -20.61 -22.49
N VAL A 470 4.94 -20.56 -23.56
CA VAL A 470 5.43 -20.80 -24.92
C VAL A 470 6.48 -19.77 -25.38
N CYS A 471 6.53 -18.58 -24.77
CA CYS A 471 7.54 -17.58 -25.10
C CYS A 471 8.90 -17.82 -24.43
N GLY A 472 8.99 -18.77 -23.48
CA GLY A 472 10.22 -19.09 -22.78
C GLY A 472 10.07 -19.34 -21.29
N ILE A 473 11.20 -19.34 -20.60
CA ILE A 473 11.31 -19.58 -19.16
C ILE A 473 12.18 -18.52 -18.48
N THR A 474 11.72 -18.04 -17.32
CA THR A 474 12.54 -17.26 -16.39
C THR A 474 12.74 -18.05 -15.11
N HIS A 475 14.00 -18.24 -14.72
CA HIS A 475 14.41 -18.88 -13.48
C HIS A 475 14.94 -17.82 -12.52
N LYS A 476 14.28 -17.64 -11.38
CA LYS A 476 14.72 -16.75 -10.30
C LYS A 476 15.15 -17.58 -9.10
N PRO A 477 16.46 -17.80 -8.88
CA PRO A 477 16.91 -18.56 -7.72
C PRO A 477 16.56 -17.82 -6.42
N ARG A 478 16.14 -18.56 -5.39
CA ARG A 478 16.08 -18.03 -4.02
C ARG A 478 17.50 -17.96 -3.45
N ALA A 479 17.77 -17.00 -2.56
CA ALA A 479 19.10 -16.75 -2.02
C ALA A 479 19.74 -18.05 -1.44
N GLY A 480 20.95 -18.38 -1.89
CA GLY A 480 21.69 -19.59 -1.47
C GLY A 480 21.26 -20.90 -2.14
N GLY A 481 20.36 -20.87 -3.14
CA GLY A 481 19.95 -22.05 -3.89
C GLY A 481 20.94 -22.46 -5.00
N PRO A 482 20.92 -23.73 -5.45
CA PRO A 482 21.73 -24.20 -6.57
C PRO A 482 21.33 -23.52 -7.89
N ALA A 483 22.25 -23.49 -8.84
CA ALA A 483 21.98 -22.98 -10.19
C ALA A 483 20.83 -23.78 -10.84
N PRO A 484 19.81 -23.12 -11.42
CA PRO A 484 18.72 -23.81 -12.08
C PRO A 484 19.22 -24.62 -13.29
N ALA A 485 18.71 -25.85 -13.45
CA ALA A 485 18.92 -26.63 -14.67
C ALA A 485 18.16 -26.00 -15.85
N LEU A 486 18.83 -25.90 -16.99
CA LEU A 486 18.25 -25.41 -18.24
C LEU A 486 17.23 -26.42 -18.77
N ARG A 487 16.15 -25.94 -19.42
CA ARG A 487 15.05 -26.79 -19.90
C ARG A 487 14.67 -26.59 -21.36
N MET A 488 14.94 -25.42 -21.93
CA MET A 488 14.64 -25.10 -23.33
C MET A 488 15.89 -24.90 -24.17
N VAL A 489 16.96 -24.33 -23.60
CA VAL A 489 18.19 -24.02 -24.31
C VAL A 489 19.28 -25.01 -23.92
N ARG A 490 19.91 -25.65 -24.90
CA ARG A 490 21.07 -26.51 -24.67
C ARG A 490 22.29 -25.68 -24.30
N PRO A 491 23.11 -26.12 -23.33
CA PRO A 491 24.43 -25.54 -23.09
C PRO A 491 25.28 -25.55 -24.37
N ARG A 492 26.22 -24.61 -24.48
CA ARG A 492 27.07 -24.47 -25.67
C ARG A 492 27.86 -25.76 -25.95
N GLU A 493 28.26 -26.46 -24.90
CA GLU A 493 29.02 -27.71 -24.97
C GLU A 493 28.19 -28.88 -25.53
N GLU A 494 26.86 -28.79 -25.45
CA GLU A 494 25.91 -29.82 -25.91
C GLU A 494 25.27 -29.47 -27.27
N CYS A 495 25.63 -28.32 -27.85
CA CYS A 495 25.17 -27.90 -29.17
C CYS A 495 25.90 -28.66 -30.27
N LEU A 496 25.26 -28.78 -31.45
CA LEU A 496 25.91 -29.35 -32.63
C LEU A 496 27.13 -28.51 -33.02
N THR A 497 28.17 -29.17 -33.54
CA THR A 497 29.38 -28.50 -34.06
C THR A 497 29.21 -28.01 -35.50
N THR A 498 28.24 -28.57 -36.23
CA THR A 498 27.87 -28.15 -37.58
C THR A 498 26.83 -27.04 -37.52
N PRO A 499 27.01 -25.93 -38.26
CA PRO A 499 26.01 -24.87 -38.32
C PRO A 499 24.67 -25.37 -38.87
N GLU A 500 23.58 -24.85 -38.32
CA GLU A 500 22.22 -25.12 -38.80
C GLU A 500 21.68 -23.91 -39.55
N PHE A 501 21.08 -24.13 -40.72
CA PHE A 501 20.49 -23.08 -41.54
C PHE A 501 18.99 -22.93 -41.27
N CYS A 502 18.54 -21.69 -41.08
CA CYS A 502 17.15 -21.36 -40.78
C CYS A 502 16.65 -20.27 -41.74
N SER A 503 15.51 -20.51 -42.37
CA SER A 503 14.82 -19.54 -43.23
C SER A 503 13.54 -19.07 -42.55
N LEU A 504 13.42 -17.76 -42.35
CA LEU A 504 12.28 -17.10 -41.71
C LEU A 504 11.59 -16.17 -42.71
N THR A 505 10.32 -16.43 -43.00
CA THR A 505 9.51 -15.52 -43.83
C THR A 505 8.64 -14.65 -42.94
N PHE A 506 8.76 -13.34 -43.11
CA PHE A 506 7.94 -12.35 -42.43
C PHE A 506 6.96 -11.70 -43.41
N ARG A 507 5.72 -11.53 -42.97
CA ARG A 507 4.69 -10.72 -43.62
C ARG A 507 4.12 -9.75 -42.59
N ASN A 508 4.15 -8.45 -42.88
CA ASN A 508 3.71 -7.39 -41.98
C ASN A 508 4.40 -7.50 -40.59
N ALA A 509 5.72 -7.73 -40.59
CA ALA A 509 6.57 -7.99 -39.42
C ALA A 509 6.18 -9.20 -38.57
N ARG A 510 5.33 -10.10 -39.08
CA ARG A 510 4.96 -11.36 -38.42
C ARG A 510 5.55 -12.54 -39.17
N CYS A 511 6.22 -13.43 -38.46
CA CYS A 511 6.72 -14.69 -39.03
C CYS A 511 5.54 -15.58 -39.43
N THR A 512 5.47 -15.95 -40.71
CA THR A 512 4.39 -16.75 -41.31
C THR A 512 4.88 -18.07 -41.89
N ASN A 513 6.19 -18.23 -42.07
CA ASN A 513 6.79 -19.47 -42.53
C ASN A 513 8.19 -19.65 -41.92
N ILE A 514 8.50 -20.88 -41.50
CA ILE A 514 9.83 -21.28 -41.00
C ILE A 514 10.25 -22.54 -41.77
N ASN A 515 11.42 -22.49 -42.41
CA ASN A 515 12.00 -23.61 -43.18
C ASN A 515 11.04 -24.24 -44.21
N GLY A 516 10.21 -23.42 -44.86
CA GLY A 516 9.26 -23.86 -45.89
C GLY A 516 7.89 -24.25 -45.36
N ALA A 517 7.70 -24.41 -44.04
CA ALA A 517 6.39 -24.71 -43.45
C ALA A 517 5.62 -23.43 -43.07
N GLU A 518 4.38 -23.30 -43.52
CA GLU A 518 3.48 -22.24 -43.06
C GLU A 518 3.09 -22.48 -41.60
N VAL A 519 3.09 -21.40 -40.81
CA VAL A 519 2.94 -21.49 -39.35
C VAL A 519 2.00 -20.42 -38.82
N THR A 520 1.15 -20.83 -37.87
CA THR A 520 0.48 -19.90 -36.95
C THR A 520 1.48 -19.32 -35.95
N PRO A 521 1.18 -18.20 -35.26
CA PRO A 521 2.08 -17.64 -34.24
C PRO A 521 2.49 -18.64 -33.15
N LEU A 522 1.56 -19.49 -32.71
CA LEU A 522 1.88 -20.55 -31.75
C LEU A 522 2.88 -21.57 -32.32
N GLN A 523 2.63 -22.08 -33.52
CA GLN A 523 3.53 -23.04 -34.18
C GLN A 523 4.90 -22.41 -34.48
N ALA A 524 4.92 -21.15 -34.91
CA ALA A 524 6.13 -20.41 -35.19
C ALA A 524 7.02 -20.28 -33.95
N LEU A 525 6.45 -19.92 -32.78
CA LEU A 525 7.21 -19.86 -31.53
C LEU A 525 7.69 -21.24 -31.09
N GLN A 526 6.87 -22.29 -31.23
CA GLN A 526 7.29 -23.66 -30.89
C GLN A 526 8.45 -24.14 -31.75
N MET A 527 8.33 -24.02 -33.08
CA MET A 527 9.40 -24.38 -34.01
C MET A 527 10.66 -23.54 -33.79
N ALA A 528 10.51 -22.23 -33.59
CA ALA A 528 11.63 -21.34 -33.31
C ALA A 528 12.30 -21.70 -31.96
N ASN A 529 11.54 -22.05 -30.92
CA ASN A 529 12.10 -22.52 -29.65
C ASN A 529 12.92 -23.80 -29.82
N GLU A 530 12.45 -24.76 -30.62
CA GLU A 530 13.16 -26.01 -30.87
C GLU A 530 14.47 -25.77 -31.65
N ILE A 531 14.39 -25.02 -32.75
CA ILE A 531 15.53 -24.69 -33.62
C ILE A 531 16.57 -23.87 -32.85
N ALA A 532 16.16 -22.80 -32.19
CA ALA A 532 17.08 -21.93 -31.47
C ALA A 532 17.60 -22.58 -30.18
N GLY A 533 16.75 -23.33 -29.47
CA GLY A 533 17.10 -23.99 -28.22
C GLY A 533 18.17 -25.06 -28.40
N ARG A 534 18.10 -25.88 -29.46
CA ARG A 534 19.13 -26.89 -29.76
C ARG A 534 20.47 -26.31 -30.21
N ASN A 535 20.46 -25.06 -30.68
CA ASN A 535 21.65 -24.30 -31.06
C ASN A 535 22.14 -23.35 -29.96
N GLY A 536 21.63 -23.44 -28.73
CA GLY A 536 22.12 -22.65 -27.60
C GLY A 536 21.73 -21.16 -27.62
N ILE A 537 20.76 -20.77 -28.45
CA ILE A 537 20.36 -19.37 -28.64
C ILE A 537 19.35 -18.94 -27.58
N GLY A 538 19.44 -17.69 -27.14
CA GLY A 538 18.44 -17.06 -26.28
C GLY A 538 18.59 -17.37 -24.79
N LEU A 539 19.79 -17.77 -24.36
CA LEU A 539 20.17 -17.93 -22.95
C LEU A 539 20.86 -16.66 -22.44
N VAL A 540 20.34 -16.05 -21.37
CA VAL A 540 20.99 -14.94 -20.67
C VAL A 540 21.04 -15.21 -19.17
N ARG A 541 22.19 -14.96 -18.54
CA ARG A 541 22.40 -15.04 -17.09
C ARG A 541 22.75 -13.67 -16.54
N THR A 542 21.99 -13.21 -15.56
CA THR A 542 22.23 -11.93 -14.87
C THR A 542 23.24 -12.10 -13.73
N ARG A 543 23.82 -10.98 -13.27
CA ARG A 543 24.71 -10.97 -12.08
C ARG A 543 24.02 -11.47 -10.81
N GLU A 544 22.70 -11.30 -10.72
CA GLU A 544 21.87 -11.74 -9.59
C GLU A 544 21.51 -13.23 -9.66
N GLY A 545 21.99 -13.96 -10.68
CA GLY A 545 21.72 -15.38 -10.88
C GLY A 545 20.38 -15.70 -11.55
N THR A 546 19.57 -14.69 -11.91
CA THR A 546 18.38 -14.91 -12.75
C THR A 546 18.78 -15.39 -14.13
N ILE A 547 18.16 -16.46 -14.61
CA ILE A 547 18.39 -17.05 -15.93
C ILE A 547 17.14 -16.87 -16.82
N TYR A 548 17.34 -16.40 -18.03
CA TYR A 548 16.32 -16.28 -19.07
C TYR A 548 16.60 -17.27 -20.19
N GLU A 549 15.63 -18.13 -20.49
CA GLU A 549 15.63 -19.06 -21.62
C GLU A 549 14.51 -18.68 -22.58
N THR A 550 14.80 -17.89 -23.63
CA THR A 550 13.80 -17.40 -24.59
C THR A 550 14.21 -17.63 -26.05
N PRO A 551 14.53 -18.89 -26.44
CA PRO A 551 15.15 -19.20 -27.72
C PRO A 551 14.37 -18.69 -28.93
N GLY A 552 13.07 -18.98 -29.01
CA GLY A 552 12.24 -18.61 -30.15
C GLY A 552 12.03 -17.10 -30.25
N MET A 553 11.78 -16.43 -29.13
CA MET A 553 11.68 -14.96 -29.08
C MET A 553 12.97 -14.30 -29.59
N THR A 554 14.13 -14.79 -29.16
CA THR A 554 15.44 -14.27 -29.58
C THR A 554 15.67 -14.48 -31.09
N LEU A 555 15.41 -15.69 -31.60
CA LEU A 555 15.61 -16.00 -33.03
C LEU A 555 14.71 -15.13 -33.92
N LEU A 556 13.42 -15.05 -33.61
CA LEU A 556 12.46 -14.26 -34.39
C LEU A 556 12.81 -12.76 -34.36
N THR A 557 13.24 -12.25 -33.21
CA THR A 557 13.64 -10.84 -33.06
C THR A 557 14.90 -10.52 -33.85
N LYS A 558 15.93 -11.38 -33.79
CA LYS A 558 17.15 -11.20 -34.58
C LYS A 558 16.87 -11.26 -36.08
N GLY A 559 16.05 -12.21 -36.52
CA GLY A 559 15.62 -12.31 -37.92
C GLY A 559 14.88 -11.06 -38.40
N LEU A 560 13.88 -10.61 -37.63
CA LEU A 560 13.07 -9.45 -37.97
C LEU A 560 13.87 -8.14 -37.97
N ARG A 561 14.87 -8.01 -37.10
CA ARG A 561 15.73 -6.83 -37.02
C ARG A 561 16.43 -6.54 -38.35
N PHE A 562 16.93 -7.55 -39.05
CA PHE A 562 17.55 -7.35 -40.36
C PHE A 562 16.58 -6.73 -41.36
N LEU A 563 15.30 -7.11 -41.34
CA LEU A 563 14.28 -6.50 -42.19
C LEU A 563 14.02 -5.04 -41.81
N TYR A 564 14.00 -4.69 -40.52
CA TYR A 564 13.86 -3.29 -40.09
C TYR A 564 15.03 -2.43 -40.55
N ASP A 565 16.27 -2.92 -40.45
CA ASP A 565 17.46 -2.20 -40.90
C ASP A 565 17.43 -1.86 -42.40
N VAL A 566 16.68 -2.63 -43.20
CA VAL A 566 16.51 -2.43 -44.65
C VAL A 566 15.23 -1.66 -44.99
N CYS A 567 14.13 -1.89 -44.27
CA CYS A 567 12.82 -1.33 -44.59
C CYS A 567 12.57 0.04 -43.95
N PHE A 568 13.26 0.40 -42.87
CA PHE A 568 13.09 1.69 -42.21
C PHE A 568 14.08 2.74 -42.73
N ASP A 569 13.57 3.94 -42.98
CA ASP A 569 14.39 5.13 -43.12
C ASP A 569 14.73 5.73 -41.75
N HIS A 570 15.49 6.82 -41.73
CA HIS A 570 15.94 7.44 -40.49
C HIS A 570 14.76 7.95 -39.64
N SER A 571 13.76 8.58 -40.26
CA SER A 571 12.59 9.15 -39.59
C SER A 571 11.70 8.06 -38.98
N THR A 572 11.43 6.99 -39.74
CA THR A 572 10.67 5.82 -39.27
C THR A 572 11.41 5.13 -38.12
N THR A 573 12.73 4.97 -38.25
CA THR A 573 13.57 4.40 -37.18
C THR A 573 13.46 5.21 -35.89
N GLY A 574 13.49 6.56 -35.99
CA GLY A 574 13.33 7.44 -34.83
C GLY A 574 11.99 7.25 -34.11
N MET A 575 10.88 7.28 -34.86
CA MET A 575 9.54 7.09 -34.30
C MET A 575 9.34 5.68 -33.74
N PHE A 576 9.82 4.65 -34.45
CA PHE A 576 9.77 3.27 -33.99
C PHE A 576 10.53 3.10 -32.66
N CYS A 577 11.75 3.65 -32.56
CA CYS A 577 12.54 3.59 -31.33
C CYS A 577 11.82 4.26 -30.15
N LEU A 578 11.16 5.39 -30.38
CA LEU A 578 10.37 6.08 -29.36
C LEU A 578 9.23 5.19 -28.83
N TYR A 579 8.41 4.62 -29.73
CA TYR A 579 7.29 3.76 -29.34
C TYR A 579 7.77 2.46 -28.69
N SER A 580 8.79 1.81 -29.27
CA SER A 580 9.41 0.59 -28.74
C SER A 580 9.92 0.79 -27.32
N SER A 581 10.64 1.90 -27.07
CA SER A 581 11.16 2.23 -25.73
C SER A 581 10.04 2.48 -24.74
N HIS A 582 8.97 3.18 -25.15
CA HIS A 582 7.79 3.40 -24.31
C HIS A 582 7.11 2.08 -23.95
N VAL A 583 6.85 1.20 -24.92
CA VAL A 583 6.25 -0.12 -24.66
C VAL A 583 7.13 -0.95 -23.73
N SER A 584 8.45 -0.94 -23.92
CA SER A 584 9.40 -1.66 -23.05
C SER A 584 9.36 -1.15 -21.61
N ALA A 585 9.42 0.17 -21.41
CA ALA A 585 9.34 0.79 -20.09
C ALA A 585 7.99 0.55 -19.40
N GLN A 586 6.89 0.58 -20.16
CA GLN A 586 5.56 0.31 -19.63
C GLN A 586 5.38 -1.17 -19.30
N LEU A 587 5.87 -2.10 -20.14
CA LEU A 587 5.89 -3.51 -19.80
C LEU A 587 6.68 -3.73 -18.51
N ALA A 588 7.84 -3.08 -18.37
CA ALA A 588 8.65 -3.15 -17.16
C ALA A 588 7.88 -2.70 -15.90
N SER A 589 6.96 -1.76 -16.05
CA SER A 589 6.16 -1.14 -14.98
C SER A 589 4.73 -1.69 -14.88
N TYR A 590 4.44 -2.85 -15.48
CA TYR A 590 3.11 -3.47 -15.57
C TYR A 590 2.07 -2.67 -16.37
N GLY A 591 2.42 -1.56 -17.02
CA GLY A 591 1.54 -0.65 -17.76
C GLY A 591 1.07 -1.14 -19.13
N LEU A 592 1.07 -2.44 -19.40
CA LEU A 592 0.68 -2.96 -20.72
C LEU A 592 -0.81 -2.72 -21.03
N LEU A 593 -1.68 -2.74 -20.02
CA LEU A 593 -3.12 -2.44 -20.17
C LEU A 593 -3.42 -0.96 -20.46
N GLU A 594 -2.49 -0.06 -20.17
CA GLU A 594 -2.74 1.38 -20.24
C GLU A 594 -2.98 1.83 -21.68
N ARG A 595 -3.91 2.77 -21.88
CA ARG A 595 -4.32 3.23 -23.21
C ARG A 595 -3.16 3.80 -24.02
N HIS A 596 -2.24 4.52 -23.38
CA HIS A 596 -1.04 5.04 -24.05
C HIS A 596 -0.10 3.93 -24.53
N THR A 597 -0.05 2.80 -23.83
CA THR A 597 0.81 1.67 -24.20
C THR A 597 0.19 0.91 -25.37
N GLN A 598 -1.13 0.69 -25.31
CA GLN A 598 -1.89 0.11 -26.42
C GLN A 598 -1.81 0.99 -27.68
N SER A 599 -1.94 2.32 -27.53
CA SER A 599 -1.77 3.26 -28.64
C SER A 599 -0.38 3.19 -29.26
N ALA A 600 0.68 3.02 -28.45
CA ALA A 600 2.04 2.88 -28.97
C ALA A 600 2.24 1.53 -29.69
N LEU A 601 1.65 0.44 -29.20
CA LEU A 601 1.66 -0.85 -29.89
C LEU A 601 0.95 -0.78 -31.25
N GLU A 602 -0.21 -0.13 -31.32
CA GLU A 602 -0.92 0.06 -32.59
C GLU A 602 -0.13 0.96 -33.57
N ALA A 603 0.54 2.00 -33.07
CA ALA A 603 1.45 2.79 -33.89
C ALA A 603 2.61 1.94 -34.44
N ILE A 604 3.16 1.02 -33.64
CA ILE A 604 4.17 0.07 -34.10
C ILE A 604 3.61 -0.84 -35.19
N ARG A 605 2.42 -1.43 -35.01
CA ARG A 605 1.78 -2.28 -36.03
C ARG A 605 1.60 -1.54 -37.35
N TYR A 606 1.24 -0.26 -37.28
CA TYR A 606 1.08 0.58 -38.45
C TYR A 606 2.41 0.84 -39.16
N LEU A 607 3.47 1.20 -38.42
CA LEU A 607 4.80 1.44 -38.99
C LEU A 607 5.42 0.17 -39.61
N THR A 608 5.07 -1.00 -39.10
CA THR A 608 5.64 -2.29 -39.54
C THR A 608 4.79 -3.02 -40.58
N GLN A 609 3.64 -2.45 -40.98
CA GLN A 609 2.66 -3.10 -41.86
C GLN A 609 3.24 -3.52 -43.21
N GLU A 610 4.21 -2.79 -43.75
CA GLU A 610 4.84 -3.10 -45.05
C GLU A 610 6.15 -3.91 -44.92
N VAL A 611 6.58 -4.24 -43.69
CA VAL A 611 7.81 -4.99 -43.47
C VAL A 611 7.58 -6.46 -43.79
N SER A 612 7.95 -6.88 -44.99
CA SER A 612 7.81 -8.27 -45.45
C SER A 612 9.06 -8.70 -46.21
N GLY A 613 9.47 -9.95 -46.03
CA GLY A 613 10.62 -10.55 -46.70
C GLY A 613 11.05 -11.88 -46.10
N VAL A 614 12.01 -12.54 -46.74
CA VAL A 614 12.60 -13.80 -46.30
C VAL A 614 14.02 -13.53 -45.79
N VAL A 615 14.33 -14.00 -44.60
CA VAL A 615 15.65 -13.87 -43.96
C VAL A 615 16.23 -15.26 -43.77
N GLU A 616 17.41 -15.49 -44.32
CA GLU A 616 18.17 -16.73 -44.12
C GLU A 616 19.31 -16.49 -43.14
N LEU A 617 19.40 -17.37 -42.15
CA LEU A 617 20.29 -17.29 -40.99
C LEU A 617 21.09 -18.58 -40.85
N GLU A 618 22.34 -18.43 -40.41
CA GLU A 618 23.16 -19.52 -39.89
C GLU A 618 23.14 -19.46 -38.37
N LEU A 619 22.83 -20.59 -37.73
CA LEU A 619 22.76 -20.75 -36.29
C LEU A 619 23.92 -21.64 -35.85
N ASN A 620 24.75 -21.12 -34.94
CA ASN A 620 25.94 -21.84 -34.50
C ASN A 620 26.26 -21.53 -33.03
N GLN A 621 26.08 -22.51 -32.15
CA GLN A 621 26.54 -22.46 -30.75
C GLN A 621 26.25 -21.16 -29.98
N GLY A 622 25.02 -20.66 -30.10
CA GLY A 622 24.53 -19.43 -29.46
C GLY A 622 24.52 -18.21 -30.37
N ASP A 623 25.23 -18.27 -31.49
CA ASP A 623 25.30 -17.19 -32.47
C ASP A 623 24.22 -17.33 -33.53
N VAL A 624 23.76 -16.17 -34.02
CA VAL A 624 22.79 -16.04 -35.10
C VAL A 624 23.43 -15.11 -36.12
N ILE A 625 23.84 -15.68 -37.23
CA ILE A 625 24.62 -15.03 -38.28
C ILE A 625 23.70 -14.79 -39.48
N PHE A 626 23.71 -13.57 -39.99
CA PHE A 626 22.96 -13.22 -41.19
C PHE A 626 23.66 -13.76 -42.44
N LEU A 627 22.90 -14.43 -43.32
CA LEU A 627 23.42 -14.89 -44.60
C LEU A 627 22.92 -14.01 -45.75
N LYS A 628 21.60 -13.98 -45.95
CA LYS A 628 20.98 -13.17 -46.98
C LYS A 628 19.53 -12.85 -46.65
N MET A 629 19.00 -11.90 -47.40
CA MET A 629 17.61 -11.52 -47.38
C MET A 629 17.08 -11.50 -48.82
N SER A 630 15.84 -11.94 -49.02
CA SER A 630 15.21 -11.97 -50.34
C SER A 630 13.73 -11.60 -50.24
N GLN A 631 13.12 -11.28 -51.38
CA GLN A 631 11.69 -10.96 -51.48
C GLN A 631 11.23 -9.81 -50.57
N VAL A 632 12.10 -8.83 -50.33
CA VAL A 632 11.78 -7.66 -49.49
C VAL A 632 10.79 -6.75 -50.22
N ALA A 633 9.62 -6.52 -49.63
CA ALA A 633 8.54 -5.79 -50.29
C ALA A 633 8.85 -4.30 -50.52
N LYS A 634 9.41 -3.61 -49.52
CA LYS A 634 9.63 -2.15 -49.56
C LYS A 634 10.94 -1.74 -48.85
N PRO A 635 12.11 -1.94 -49.48
CA PRO A 635 13.37 -1.45 -48.92
C PRO A 635 13.42 0.10 -48.95
N ALA A 636 13.82 0.72 -47.83
CA ALA A 636 13.89 2.18 -47.69
C ALA A 636 14.89 2.83 -48.65
N LYS A 637 15.98 2.13 -48.97
CA LYS A 637 16.92 2.51 -50.02
C LYS A 637 16.75 1.60 -51.23
N LYS A 638 15.83 1.93 -52.14
CA LYS A 638 16.06 1.56 -53.54
C LYS A 638 17.31 2.33 -53.97
N ARG A 639 18.46 1.67 -54.12
CA ARG A 639 19.49 2.22 -55.01
C ARG A 639 18.81 2.35 -56.37
N LEU A 640 18.42 3.56 -56.74
CA LEU A 640 18.34 3.96 -58.14
C LEU A 640 19.79 3.92 -58.65
N ALA A 641 20.33 2.72 -58.83
CA ALA A 641 21.48 2.56 -59.68
C ALA A 641 20.95 2.79 -61.10
N GLN A 642 20.96 4.04 -61.56
CA GLN A 642 21.24 4.25 -62.97
C GLN A 642 22.63 3.66 -63.17
N LEU A 643 22.73 2.65 -64.03
CA LEU A 643 24.00 2.16 -64.55
C LEU A 643 24.76 3.38 -65.07
N GLN A 644 25.83 3.80 -64.38
CA GLN A 644 26.80 4.72 -64.94
C GLN A 644 27.38 4.04 -66.19
N THR A 645 27.41 4.78 -67.30
CA THR A 645 27.94 4.34 -68.58
C THR A 645 29.46 4.10 -68.48
N GLU A 646 30.00 3.18 -69.29
CA GLU A 646 31.42 2.80 -69.30
C GLU A 646 32.39 4.00 -69.40
N GLU A 647 31.97 5.14 -69.93
CA GLU A 647 32.78 6.38 -69.99
C GLU A 647 33.17 6.95 -68.62
N GLU A 648 32.38 6.76 -67.55
CA GLU A 648 32.71 7.33 -66.23
C GLU A 648 33.66 6.45 -65.39
N LEU A 649 33.93 5.21 -65.83
CA LEU A 649 34.86 4.28 -65.15
C LEU A 649 36.33 4.52 -65.52
N GLU A 650 36.61 5.15 -66.67
CA GLU A 650 37.98 5.41 -67.12
C GLU A 650 38.66 6.57 -66.38
N ASP A 651 37.90 7.49 -65.78
CA ASP A 651 38.46 8.66 -65.06
C ASP A 651 38.86 8.35 -63.59
N VAL A 652 38.49 7.19 -63.04
CA VAL A 652 38.75 6.85 -61.62
C VAL A 652 40.04 6.04 -61.42
N PHE A 653 40.60 5.45 -62.48
CA PHE A 653 41.84 4.64 -62.41
C PHE A 653 43.00 5.25 -63.20
N GLN A 654 43.48 6.42 -62.78
CA GLN A 654 44.88 6.75 -63.00
C GLN A 654 45.70 6.39 -61.75
N PRO A 655 46.80 5.61 -61.87
CA PRO A 655 47.64 5.25 -60.74
C PRO A 655 48.46 6.47 -60.30
N GLY A 656 47.91 7.22 -59.33
CA GLY A 656 48.59 8.32 -58.65
C GLY A 656 49.64 7.80 -57.66
N ASN A 657 50.87 8.24 -57.90
CA ASN A 657 52.12 7.85 -57.26
C ASN A 657 52.05 8.05 -55.74
N GLY A 658 52.33 6.99 -54.97
CA GLY A 658 52.19 6.98 -53.53
C GLY A 658 52.97 8.09 -52.80
N SER A 659 52.28 8.75 -51.87
CA SER A 659 52.88 9.50 -50.76
C SER A 659 51.97 9.33 -49.53
N PHE A 660 52.47 8.58 -48.56
CA PHE A 660 51.85 8.29 -47.27
C PHE A 660 52.08 9.47 -46.33
N SER A 661 51.33 10.55 -46.49
CA SER A 661 51.33 11.68 -45.57
C SER A 661 50.08 12.50 -45.78
N ASP A 662 49.04 12.22 -44.99
CA ASP A 662 48.05 13.19 -44.50
C ASP A 662 46.96 12.48 -43.69
N VAL A 663 47.37 11.88 -42.58
CA VAL A 663 46.47 11.52 -41.48
C VAL A 663 46.95 12.29 -40.25
N GLN A 664 46.26 13.37 -39.92
CA GLN A 664 46.39 14.03 -38.62
C GLN A 664 45.34 13.46 -37.65
N TRP A 665 45.78 13.27 -36.41
CA TRP A 665 45.07 12.63 -35.29
C TRP A 665 43.78 13.34 -34.88
#